data_AF-A0A085BCQ6-F1
#
_entry.id   AF-A0A085BCQ6-F1
#
_cell.length_a   1.000
_cell.length_b   1.000
_cell.length_c   1.000
_cell.angle_alpha   90.00
_cell.angle_beta   90.00
_cell.angle_gamma   90.00
#
_symmetry.space_group_name_H-M   'P 1'
#
loop_
_entity.id
_entity.type
_entity.pdbx_description
1 polymer ?
#
loop_
_entity_poly.entity_id
_entity_poly.type
_entity_poly.pdbx_seq_one_letter_code
_entity_poly.pdbx_strand_id
1 'polypeptide(L)'
;MKKTIFFSTKTRWKSFFVIIFLLSFKLSAQTITTVASGLNQPLGLAIKDNTLFISEYGAGKVSKIDISQPLPAPVTTILNNINRTTGLYIINNYLYIASEENLPGHNTSVGRINIESSNPTIEPITTNLNSTFITQAFVQNGNDLYISSSSTLSNQAGIYKVRLDQAFPQAATSIITNNPCSGMAIKGDELYFSYFYGTEVKKINLNQPNPSITSVASGLRGPDGIMFNGNFLYISEATGTTIKRKDISNANSSLETMASGLQEPSLSAFNGLDLYFAEYAGGKVSKLTINQPAFPNIPPVCSNITTQNLGGASPVGGVYSGLGVTDNGDGKTFSFNTMIAGGIGNHNITYNIAGNTVIGTLQVISCDQVVNIPDANFKAYLVGNTVINTNGDNEIQVSEAEDFAGEILCQYKNISDLTGVEAFTKITKLDCGGNQLTSVDVSKNTNLTTLWTGNNLLTSLDVSSNTTLTDFACNNNSQLTSLNIKNGNNTILTKMYADFNSSLTCIQVDNVANANSYTTAGDWKKDATASYNTNCTSTPIVNIPDANFKAYLLSVATINTNGDAEIQVSEAESFTGDIVCFSKSISSLVGIEAFTKITWLNCADNKLTNLDVSQNIALTILSCHSNQLTTLDLSSNTALKSVFLNTNKLISLNLKNGNNSAITTMNATNNPNLTCIQVDNATVVHTGWTKDATASYNTNCNPDPIVYIPDTNFKAYLVSNTAINTNGDTEIQVSEAEAFTGDINASSKNIARMVGIEAFVKITKLECQFNQILSLDISKNTLLTYLDCSENLITNLDISKNIVLTDLRCRTNRLPNLDISKNTLLTHLNCRENLLTSLNLKNNNNNILATMWTNENPSLTCIQVDNVTNANSYSGWMKDNTASYNTLCNNHLAVFQTSKSELVLYPNPVKDILNFSEEVSSIKISDISGRTVKQAPASAKSVNVATLEKGTYIITATTKAGNTITKKLVKE
;
A
#
# COMPACT_ATOMS: atom_id res chain seq x y z
N MET A 1 41.10 -25.96 -36.32
CA MET A 1 42.06 -25.88 -35.21
C MET A 1 41.28 -25.67 -33.92
N LYS A 2 40.84 -26.79 -33.35
CA LYS A 2 40.37 -26.93 -31.97
C LYS A 2 41.62 -27.23 -31.13
N LYS A 3 41.75 -26.64 -29.95
CA LYS A 3 42.54 -27.22 -28.87
C LYS A 3 41.93 -26.88 -27.50
N THR A 4 41.06 -27.80 -27.09
CA THR A 4 40.73 -28.17 -25.72
C THR A 4 41.99 -28.64 -24.98
N ILE A 5 42.07 -28.45 -23.65
CA ILE A 5 42.66 -29.31 -22.58
C ILE A 5 42.51 -28.50 -21.26
N PHE A 6 41.55 -28.79 -20.37
CA PHE A 6 41.49 -29.79 -19.26
C PHE A 6 42.23 -29.39 -17.96
N PHE A 7 41.46 -29.22 -16.87
CA PHE A 7 41.59 -29.76 -15.48
C PHE A 7 40.46 -29.08 -14.64
N SER A 8 39.32 -29.72 -14.33
CA SER A 8 39.06 -30.80 -13.36
C SER A 8 39.24 -30.42 -11.88
N THR A 9 38.08 -30.26 -11.24
CA THR A 9 37.68 -30.71 -9.89
C THR A 9 38.19 -30.02 -8.61
N LYS A 10 37.17 -29.57 -7.86
CA LYS A 10 36.92 -29.72 -6.41
C LYS A 10 37.33 -28.59 -5.44
N THR A 11 36.28 -27.92 -4.93
CA THR A 11 36.05 -27.46 -3.53
C THR A 11 37.12 -26.53 -2.90
N ARG A 12 36.82 -25.34 -2.37
CA ARG A 12 35.81 -24.99 -1.35
C ARG A 12 35.86 -23.47 -1.09
N TRP A 13 34.72 -22.92 -0.65
CA TRP A 13 34.50 -21.67 0.13
C TRP A 13 34.31 -20.35 -0.64
N LYS A 14 33.06 -19.88 -0.61
CA LYS A 14 32.62 -18.54 -1.00
C LYS A 14 33.20 -17.52 -0.01
N SER A 15 34.01 -16.58 -0.50
CA SER A 15 34.23 -15.29 0.15
C SER A 15 33.60 -14.22 -0.75
N PHE A 16 32.63 -13.48 -0.20
CA PHE A 16 32.00 -12.34 -0.87
C PHE A 16 33.03 -11.20 -1.01
N PHE A 17 33.39 -10.86 -2.25
CA PHE A 17 34.05 -9.59 -2.60
C PHE A 17 32.96 -8.60 -3.03
N VAL A 18 32.80 -7.50 -2.29
CA VAL A 18 31.98 -6.35 -2.69
C VAL A 18 32.81 -5.46 -3.61
N ILE A 19 32.35 -5.27 -4.84
CA ILE A 19 32.94 -4.39 -5.84
C ILE A 19 32.53 -2.94 -5.54
N ILE A 20 33.50 -2.06 -5.30
CA ILE A 20 33.30 -0.61 -5.13
C ILE A 20 33.24 0.05 -6.51
N PHE A 21 32.09 0.61 -6.88
CA PHE A 21 31.95 1.52 -8.03
C PHE A 21 32.28 2.95 -7.59
N LEU A 22 33.34 3.53 -8.16
CA LEU A 22 33.67 4.95 -8.04
C LEU A 22 32.72 5.79 -8.92
N LEU A 23 31.68 6.37 -8.32
CA LEU A 23 30.89 7.45 -8.93
C LEU A 23 31.51 8.80 -8.56
N SER A 24 31.91 9.55 -9.59
CA SER A 24 32.27 10.96 -9.47
C SER A 24 31.00 11.79 -9.28
N PHE A 25 30.81 12.34 -8.07
CA PHE A 25 29.75 13.31 -7.81
C PHE A 25 30.12 14.65 -8.46
N LYS A 26 29.41 15.03 -9.54
CA LYS A 26 29.29 16.44 -9.92
C LYS A 26 28.41 17.11 -8.87
N LEU A 27 28.94 18.15 -8.20
CA LEU A 27 28.12 19.05 -7.35
C LEU A 27 26.96 19.60 -8.20
N SER A 28 25.73 19.46 -7.70
CA SER A 28 24.56 20.11 -8.27
C SER A 28 24.70 21.63 -8.11
N ALA A 29 24.78 22.38 -9.22
CA ALA A 29 24.67 23.83 -9.17
C ALA A 29 23.30 24.23 -8.59
N GLN A 30 23.26 25.23 -7.71
CA GLN A 30 22.02 25.71 -7.10
C GLN A 30 21.06 26.26 -8.17
N THR A 31 19.77 25.94 -8.04
CA THR A 31 18.74 26.33 -9.02
C THR A 31 18.46 27.84 -8.96
N ILE A 32 18.54 28.51 -10.11
CA ILE A 32 18.24 29.94 -10.27
C ILE A 32 16.80 30.09 -10.77
N THR A 33 16.01 30.92 -10.10
CA THR A 33 14.60 31.15 -10.46
C THR A 33 14.42 32.57 -11.00
N THR A 34 13.77 32.73 -12.15
CA THR A 34 13.40 34.05 -12.68
C THR A 34 12.29 34.68 -11.86
N VAL A 35 12.49 35.89 -11.35
CA VAL A 35 11.55 36.66 -10.53
C VAL A 35 10.64 37.53 -11.41
N ALA A 36 11.23 38.21 -12.39
CA ALA A 36 10.52 38.93 -13.45
C ALA A 36 11.43 39.11 -14.67
N SER A 37 10.82 39.23 -15.85
CA SER A 37 11.49 39.42 -17.14
C SER A 37 10.85 40.57 -17.93
N GLY A 38 11.50 41.02 -19.00
CA GLY A 38 11.02 42.13 -19.83
C GLY A 38 11.32 43.52 -19.24
N LEU A 39 12.22 43.58 -18.26
CA LEU A 39 12.74 44.82 -17.68
C LEU A 39 13.79 45.41 -18.62
N ASN A 40 13.88 46.74 -18.69
CA ASN A 40 14.89 47.38 -19.54
C ASN A 40 16.15 47.71 -18.74
N GLN A 41 17.17 46.86 -18.85
CA GLN A 41 18.46 47.01 -18.18
C GLN A 41 18.30 47.21 -16.66
N PRO A 42 17.76 46.24 -15.91
CA PRO A 42 17.63 46.34 -14.47
C PRO A 42 19.02 46.37 -13.81
N LEU A 43 19.24 47.25 -12.82
CA LEU A 43 20.56 47.42 -12.20
C LEU A 43 20.53 47.40 -10.67
N GLY A 44 19.85 48.34 -10.03
CA GLY A 44 19.76 48.47 -8.58
C GLY A 44 18.54 47.76 -8.01
N LEU A 45 18.72 47.08 -6.88
CA LEU A 45 17.66 46.38 -6.15
C LEU A 45 17.60 46.83 -4.70
N ALA A 46 16.38 46.97 -4.17
CA ALA A 46 16.14 47.15 -2.74
C ALA A 46 14.85 46.43 -2.33
N ILE A 47 14.79 45.87 -1.11
CA ILE A 47 13.62 45.11 -0.64
C ILE A 47 13.10 45.68 0.68
N LYS A 48 11.78 45.79 0.80
CA LYS A 48 11.07 46.05 2.06
C LYS A 48 9.76 45.27 2.08
N ASP A 49 9.48 44.55 3.16
CA ASP A 49 8.19 43.87 3.43
C ASP A 49 7.65 43.09 2.21
N ASN A 50 8.49 42.21 1.62
CA ASN A 50 8.20 41.44 0.40
C ASN A 50 7.91 42.27 -0.87
N THR A 51 8.16 43.58 -0.85
CA THR A 51 8.17 44.41 -2.06
C THR A 51 9.62 44.61 -2.52
N LEU A 52 9.93 44.11 -3.71
CA LEU A 52 11.21 44.30 -4.38
C LEU A 52 11.12 45.52 -5.31
N PHE A 53 11.95 46.52 -5.06
CA PHE A 53 12.13 47.71 -5.88
C PHE A 53 13.31 47.53 -6.83
N ILE A 54 13.13 47.96 -8.07
CA ILE A 54 14.05 47.74 -9.19
C ILE A 54 14.25 49.05 -9.92
N SER A 55 15.49 49.48 -10.09
CA SER A 55 15.82 50.55 -11.02
C SER A 55 16.02 49.95 -12.42
N GLU A 56 15.28 50.47 -13.38
CA GLU A 56 15.40 50.10 -14.79
C GLU A 56 16.19 51.20 -15.50
N TYR A 57 17.50 50.98 -15.61
CA TYR A 57 18.46 51.94 -16.14
C TYR A 57 18.06 52.40 -17.55
N GLY A 58 17.77 51.44 -18.43
CA GLY A 58 17.46 51.71 -19.84
C GLY A 58 16.08 52.33 -20.05
N ALA A 59 15.12 52.09 -19.15
CA ALA A 59 13.79 52.67 -19.22
C ALA A 59 13.64 54.00 -18.47
N GLY A 60 14.63 54.37 -17.64
CA GLY A 60 14.58 55.60 -16.86
C GLY A 60 13.41 55.64 -15.87
N LYS A 61 13.20 54.53 -15.15
CA LYS A 61 12.10 54.39 -14.20
C LYS A 61 12.49 53.48 -13.04
N VAL A 62 11.77 53.61 -11.92
CA VAL A 62 11.82 52.65 -10.83
C VAL A 62 10.51 51.88 -10.81
N SER A 63 10.62 50.56 -10.70
CA SER A 63 9.50 49.62 -10.65
C SER A 63 9.50 48.84 -9.33
N LYS A 64 8.38 48.20 -9.00
CA LYS A 64 8.23 47.31 -7.85
C LYS A 64 7.55 46.00 -8.22
N ILE A 65 7.83 44.96 -7.44
CA ILE A 65 7.25 43.62 -7.54
C ILE A 65 6.88 43.14 -6.13
N ASP A 66 5.69 42.57 -5.96
CA ASP A 66 5.34 41.80 -4.76
C ASP A 66 5.89 40.37 -4.91
N ILE A 67 6.98 40.07 -4.19
CA ILE A 67 7.67 38.77 -4.24
C ILE A 67 6.99 37.70 -3.37
N SER A 68 5.85 38.00 -2.73
CA SER A 68 4.99 36.99 -2.11
C SER A 68 4.05 36.29 -3.10
N GLN A 69 3.86 36.87 -4.30
CA GLN A 69 3.07 36.28 -5.37
C GLN A 69 3.83 35.16 -6.09
N PRO A 70 3.13 34.23 -6.77
CA PRO A 70 3.77 33.23 -7.62
C PRO A 70 4.69 33.89 -8.66
N LEU A 71 5.92 33.36 -8.80
CA LEU A 71 6.92 33.87 -9.74
C LEU A 71 6.76 33.20 -11.12
N PRO A 72 6.98 33.93 -12.24
CA PRO A 72 7.35 35.34 -12.32
C PRO A 72 6.19 36.29 -11.93
N ALA A 73 6.47 37.28 -11.09
CA ALA A 73 5.45 38.19 -10.55
C ALA A 73 5.31 39.47 -11.40
N PRO A 74 4.11 40.10 -11.41
CA PRO A 74 3.86 41.30 -12.23
C PRO A 74 4.66 42.52 -11.74
N VAL A 75 5.13 43.33 -12.69
CA VAL A 75 5.95 44.53 -12.45
C VAL A 75 5.08 45.79 -12.50
N THR A 76 5.15 46.63 -11.46
CA THR A 76 4.42 47.91 -11.39
C THR A 76 5.40 49.08 -11.34
N THR A 77 5.24 50.08 -12.20
CA THR A 77 6.07 51.31 -12.15
C THR A 77 5.66 52.19 -10.97
N ILE A 78 6.65 52.66 -10.20
CA ILE A 78 6.44 53.57 -9.07
C ILE A 78 6.87 55.01 -9.36
N LEU A 79 7.85 55.18 -10.24
CA LEU A 79 8.39 56.48 -10.61
C LEU A 79 8.91 56.39 -12.04
N ASN A 80 8.54 57.35 -12.88
CA ASN A 80 8.92 57.42 -14.29
C ASN A 80 9.68 58.72 -14.58
N ASN A 81 10.24 58.82 -15.79
CA ASN A 81 10.96 59.99 -16.27
C ASN A 81 12.19 60.35 -15.41
N ILE A 82 12.86 59.35 -14.83
CA ILE A 82 14.16 59.53 -14.17
C ILE A 82 15.23 59.14 -15.19
N ASN A 83 16.16 60.03 -15.52
CA ASN A 83 17.20 59.65 -16.46
C ASN A 83 18.10 58.56 -15.84
N ARG A 84 18.31 57.43 -16.51
CA ARG A 84 19.33 56.41 -16.18
C ARG A 84 19.50 56.12 -14.68
N THR A 85 18.44 55.62 -14.05
CA THR A 85 18.45 55.30 -12.62
C THR A 85 19.32 54.07 -12.31
N THR A 86 20.09 54.13 -11.24
CA THR A 86 21.14 53.16 -10.90
C THR A 86 20.92 52.57 -9.50
N GLY A 87 21.67 52.95 -8.48
CA GLY A 87 21.58 52.40 -7.14
C GLY A 87 20.24 52.67 -6.46
N LEU A 88 19.77 51.69 -5.68
CA LEU A 88 18.60 51.79 -4.82
C LEU A 88 18.97 51.40 -3.39
N TYR A 89 18.40 52.06 -2.40
CA TYR A 89 18.55 51.69 -0.99
C TYR A 89 17.39 52.18 -0.16
N ILE A 90 16.92 51.39 0.79
CA ILE A 90 15.75 51.72 1.61
C ILE A 90 16.18 51.97 3.04
N ILE A 91 15.73 53.11 3.58
CA ILE A 91 15.84 53.43 4.99
C ILE A 91 14.45 53.86 5.46
N ASN A 92 13.87 53.10 6.39
CA ASN A 92 12.51 53.30 6.87
C ASN A 92 11.49 53.35 5.71
N ASN A 93 10.84 54.50 5.47
CA ASN A 93 9.83 54.68 4.43
C ASN A 93 10.37 55.45 3.21
N TYR A 94 11.68 55.67 3.14
CA TYR A 94 12.32 56.38 2.03
C TYR A 94 13.17 55.44 1.19
N LEU A 95 12.92 55.46 -0.12
CA LEU A 95 13.77 54.84 -1.13
C LEU A 95 14.73 55.89 -1.66
N TYR A 96 16.01 55.71 -1.38
CA TYR A 96 17.12 56.50 -1.89
C TYR A 96 17.48 55.99 -3.29
N ILE A 97 17.63 56.92 -4.21
CA ILE A 97 17.75 56.66 -5.64
C ILE A 97 18.95 57.44 -6.17
N ALA A 98 19.76 56.76 -6.96
CA ALA A 98 20.80 57.36 -7.77
C ALA A 98 20.41 57.40 -9.25
N SER A 99 21.02 58.34 -9.97
CA SER A 99 20.97 58.50 -11.41
C SER A 99 22.36 58.81 -11.95
N GLU A 100 22.65 58.46 -13.21
CA GLU A 100 23.84 58.98 -13.91
C GLU A 100 23.75 60.46 -14.23
N GLU A 101 22.52 60.94 -14.42
CA GLU A 101 22.25 62.32 -14.78
C GLU A 101 21.68 63.06 -13.57
N ASN A 102 21.59 64.38 -13.67
CA ASN A 102 20.92 65.11 -12.60
C ASN A 102 19.44 64.74 -12.60
N LEU A 103 18.88 64.54 -11.41
CA LEU A 103 17.48 64.21 -11.23
C LEU A 103 16.61 65.35 -11.80
N PRO A 104 15.46 65.05 -12.42
CA PRO A 104 14.63 66.06 -13.07
C PRO A 104 14.32 67.24 -12.14
N GLY A 105 14.64 68.46 -12.57
CA GLY A 105 14.41 69.68 -11.79
C GLY A 105 15.44 69.95 -10.68
N HIS A 106 16.48 69.12 -10.54
CA HIS A 106 17.54 69.27 -9.55
C HIS A 106 18.93 69.24 -10.21
N ASN A 107 19.95 69.75 -9.53
CA ASN A 107 21.35 69.74 -10.00
C ASN A 107 22.19 68.63 -9.34
N THR A 108 21.52 67.61 -8.79
CA THR A 108 22.14 66.46 -8.13
C THR A 108 21.68 65.15 -8.73
N SER A 109 22.56 64.15 -8.74
CA SER A 109 22.28 62.78 -9.17
C SER A 109 21.69 61.88 -8.07
N VAL A 110 21.51 62.40 -6.85
CA VAL A 110 21.05 61.58 -5.71
C VAL A 110 19.86 62.23 -4.99
N GLY A 111 18.81 61.43 -4.81
CA GLY A 111 17.57 61.86 -4.16
C GLY A 111 16.90 60.72 -3.42
N ARG A 112 15.75 61.02 -2.81
CA ARG A 112 14.89 60.01 -2.18
C ARG A 112 13.42 60.25 -2.49
N ILE A 113 12.62 59.22 -2.37
CA ILE A 113 11.16 59.30 -2.42
C ILE A 113 10.54 58.62 -1.21
N ASN A 114 9.39 59.10 -0.76
CA ASN A 114 8.57 58.37 0.19
C ASN A 114 7.77 57.27 -0.54
N ILE A 115 8.05 56.00 -0.24
CA ILE A 115 7.44 54.85 -0.92
C ILE A 115 5.99 54.57 -0.51
N GLU A 116 5.52 55.21 0.54
CA GLU A 116 4.11 55.15 0.98
C GLU A 116 3.25 56.22 0.29
N SER A 117 3.87 57.18 -0.39
CA SER A 117 3.12 58.20 -1.16
C SER A 117 2.48 57.56 -2.39
N SER A 118 1.20 57.86 -2.62
CA SER A 118 0.50 57.47 -3.84
C SER A 118 1.03 58.17 -5.11
N ASN A 119 1.74 59.29 -4.94
CA ASN A 119 2.42 60.01 -6.02
C ASN A 119 3.79 60.50 -5.52
N PRO A 120 4.83 59.63 -5.53
CA PRO A 120 6.13 59.97 -4.97
C PRO A 120 6.85 61.03 -5.82
N THR A 121 7.34 62.09 -5.18
CA THR A 121 8.21 63.10 -5.80
C THR A 121 9.62 62.97 -5.25
N ILE A 122 10.61 63.25 -6.10
CA ILE A 122 12.03 63.16 -5.74
C ILE A 122 12.42 64.36 -4.87
N GLU A 123 12.95 64.08 -3.68
CA GLU A 123 13.60 65.06 -2.80
C GLU A 123 15.13 64.92 -2.95
N PRO A 124 15.87 65.97 -3.36
CA PRO A 124 17.33 65.90 -3.50
C PRO A 124 17.99 65.75 -2.13
N ILE A 125 18.98 64.86 -2.00
CA ILE A 125 19.68 64.65 -0.71
C ILE A 125 21.04 65.34 -0.64
N THR A 126 21.64 65.68 -1.78
CA THR A 126 22.96 66.32 -1.84
C THR A 126 23.00 67.50 -2.78
N THR A 127 23.96 68.40 -2.58
CA THR A 127 24.15 69.62 -3.40
C THR A 127 25.35 69.56 -4.32
N ASN A 128 26.27 68.59 -4.18
CA ASN A 128 27.58 68.58 -4.86
C ASN A 128 27.95 67.26 -5.57
N LEU A 129 27.07 66.25 -5.59
CA LEU A 129 27.23 65.08 -6.48
C LEU A 129 26.45 65.34 -7.77
N ASN A 130 27.15 65.76 -8.83
CA ASN A 130 26.60 66.14 -10.13
C ASN A 130 26.71 65.01 -11.17
N SER A 131 26.09 65.21 -12.36
CA SER A 131 25.94 64.23 -13.46
C SER A 131 27.23 63.69 -14.12
N THR A 132 28.42 63.98 -13.58
CA THR A 132 29.68 63.36 -14.06
C THR A 132 30.01 62.05 -13.31
N PHE A 133 29.17 61.69 -12.33
CA PHE A 133 29.28 60.54 -11.45
C PHE A 133 28.19 59.51 -11.73
N ILE A 134 28.58 58.28 -12.02
CA ILE A 134 27.68 57.12 -12.01
C ILE A 134 27.64 56.63 -10.56
N THR A 135 26.65 57.08 -9.81
CA THR A 135 26.44 56.60 -8.44
C THR A 135 25.81 55.22 -8.49
N GLN A 136 26.46 54.19 -7.96
CA GLN A 136 26.00 52.81 -8.19
C GLN A 136 25.40 52.15 -6.95
N ALA A 137 25.92 52.39 -5.75
CA ALA A 137 25.49 51.73 -4.53
C ALA A 137 25.37 52.70 -3.36
N PHE A 138 24.55 52.31 -2.39
CA PHE A 138 24.44 52.96 -1.10
C PHE A 138 24.57 51.94 0.02
N VAL A 139 25.10 52.38 1.16
CA VAL A 139 25.09 51.62 2.42
C VAL A 139 25.00 52.58 3.59
N GLN A 140 24.27 52.20 4.65
CA GLN A 140 24.17 52.99 5.87
C GLN A 140 25.07 52.41 6.98
N ASN A 141 25.74 53.29 7.73
CA ASN A 141 26.30 52.95 9.04
C ASN A 141 25.94 54.04 10.05
N GLY A 142 25.17 53.69 11.09
CA GLY A 142 24.62 54.67 12.03
C GLY A 142 23.83 55.76 11.29
N ASN A 143 24.20 57.03 11.53
CA ASN A 143 23.57 58.18 10.88
C ASN A 143 24.24 58.60 9.56
N ASP A 144 25.25 57.87 9.07
CA ASP A 144 25.93 58.16 7.81
C ASP A 144 25.37 57.27 6.69
N LEU A 145 24.95 57.90 5.58
CA LEU A 145 24.66 57.23 4.31
C LEU A 145 25.85 57.39 3.39
N TYR A 146 26.50 56.28 3.05
CA TYR A 146 27.61 56.23 2.13
C TYR A 146 27.10 56.01 0.70
N ILE A 147 27.73 56.70 -0.23
CA ILE A 147 27.34 56.81 -1.64
C ILE A 147 28.57 56.48 -2.48
N SER A 148 28.51 55.43 -3.31
CA SER A 148 29.60 55.13 -4.24
C SER A 148 29.46 55.95 -5.50
N SER A 149 30.57 56.37 -6.08
CA SER A 149 30.62 57.05 -7.36
C SER A 149 31.67 56.41 -8.24
N SER A 150 31.29 56.12 -9.48
CA SER A 150 32.17 55.65 -10.54
C SER A 150 32.18 56.64 -11.70
N SER A 151 33.36 56.93 -12.26
CA SER A 151 33.51 57.80 -13.43
C SER A 151 34.74 57.38 -14.22
N THR A 152 34.65 57.35 -15.55
CA THR A 152 35.76 57.01 -16.44
C THR A 152 36.64 58.22 -16.80
N LEU A 153 36.23 59.43 -16.39
CA LEU A 153 36.78 60.70 -16.92
C LEU A 153 37.30 61.67 -15.86
N SER A 154 37.35 61.32 -14.56
CA SER A 154 37.80 62.27 -13.53
C SER A 154 38.47 61.66 -12.29
N ASN A 155 39.32 62.47 -11.66
CA ASN A 155 39.98 62.25 -10.36
C ASN A 155 38.98 62.31 -9.17
N GLN A 156 37.68 62.19 -9.44
CA GLN A 156 36.59 62.48 -8.51
C GLN A 156 35.67 61.27 -8.30
N ALA A 157 35.97 60.11 -8.88
CA ALA A 157 35.30 58.84 -8.52
C ALA A 157 35.73 58.40 -7.11
N GLY A 158 34.81 57.86 -6.31
CA GLY A 158 35.10 57.63 -4.90
C GLY A 158 33.91 57.22 -4.05
N ILE A 159 34.10 57.29 -2.74
CA ILE A 159 33.06 57.03 -1.74
C ILE A 159 32.80 58.33 -0.98
N TYR A 160 31.55 58.72 -0.92
CA TYR A 160 31.09 59.94 -0.27
C TYR A 160 30.11 59.59 0.85
N LYS A 161 29.88 60.50 1.79
CA LYS A 161 28.84 60.33 2.81
C LYS A 161 28.01 61.59 3.04
N VAL A 162 26.76 61.37 3.44
CA VAL A 162 25.83 62.41 3.94
C VAL A 162 25.22 61.96 5.26
N ARG A 163 24.86 62.91 6.12
CA ARG A 163 24.31 62.64 7.45
C ARG A 163 22.79 62.58 7.43
N LEU A 164 22.21 61.41 7.70
CA LEU A 164 20.77 61.15 7.71
C LEU A 164 20.00 61.93 8.79
N ASP A 165 20.69 62.38 9.83
CA ASP A 165 20.15 63.18 10.94
C ASP A 165 20.23 64.70 10.69
N GLN A 166 20.63 65.12 9.49
CA GLN A 166 20.67 66.51 9.06
C GLN A 166 19.61 66.77 7.96
N ALA A 167 19.19 68.03 7.82
CA ALA A 167 18.26 68.42 6.77
C ALA A 167 18.89 68.26 5.37
N PHE A 168 18.09 67.79 4.41
CA PHE A 168 18.48 67.68 3.01
C PHE A 168 17.99 68.89 2.19
N PRO A 169 18.70 69.26 1.11
CA PRO A 169 19.95 68.69 0.62
C PRO A 169 21.19 69.22 1.38
N GLN A 170 22.25 68.42 1.51
CA GLN A 170 23.51 68.83 2.15
C GLN A 170 24.74 68.48 1.30
N ALA A 171 25.89 69.14 1.52
CA ALA A 171 27.11 68.76 0.79
C ALA A 171 27.62 67.38 1.25
N ALA A 172 27.90 66.50 0.29
CA ALA A 172 28.48 65.19 0.56
C ALA A 172 29.98 65.32 0.90
N THR A 173 30.42 64.59 1.92
CA THR A 173 31.81 64.54 2.39
C THR A 173 32.54 63.37 1.74
N SER A 174 33.70 63.61 1.10
CA SER A 174 34.51 62.54 0.48
C SER A 174 35.25 61.70 1.53
N ILE A 175 35.23 60.38 1.35
CA ILE A 175 35.92 59.38 2.19
C ILE A 175 37.10 58.74 1.44
N ILE A 176 36.88 58.37 0.18
CA ILE A 176 37.92 57.90 -0.75
C ILE A 176 37.72 58.66 -2.06
N THR A 177 38.80 59.13 -2.69
CA THR A 177 38.81 59.76 -4.02
C THR A 177 39.74 59.00 -4.98
N ASN A 178 39.58 59.17 -6.28
CA ASN A 178 40.34 58.47 -7.34
C ASN A 178 40.13 56.94 -7.38
N ASN A 179 38.92 56.47 -7.05
CA ASN A 179 38.63 55.05 -6.92
C ASN A 179 37.21 54.77 -7.43
N PRO A 180 37.02 54.19 -8.63
CA PRO A 180 35.70 53.98 -9.20
C PRO A 180 34.99 52.82 -8.49
N CYS A 181 34.19 53.16 -7.49
CA CYS A 181 33.48 52.20 -6.66
C CYS A 181 32.14 51.83 -7.29
N SER A 182 31.87 50.54 -7.36
CA SER A 182 30.67 49.97 -7.98
C SER A 182 29.69 49.56 -6.87
N GLY A 183 29.84 48.34 -6.33
CA GLY A 183 29.11 47.88 -5.14
C GLY A 183 29.78 48.24 -3.82
N MET A 184 28.97 48.32 -2.76
CA MET A 184 29.41 48.54 -1.38
C MET A 184 28.63 47.65 -0.41
N ALA A 185 29.29 47.24 0.68
CA ALA A 185 28.69 46.54 1.80
C ALA A 185 29.38 46.96 3.11
N ILE A 186 28.66 46.97 4.23
CA ILE A 186 29.23 47.29 5.56
C ILE A 186 29.07 46.10 6.48
N LYS A 187 30.10 45.83 7.30
CA LYS A 187 30.03 44.91 8.43
C LYS A 187 30.80 45.48 9.63
N GLY A 188 30.07 45.83 10.68
CA GLY A 188 30.63 46.59 11.79
C GLY A 188 31.18 47.93 11.28
N ASP A 189 32.41 48.27 11.66
CA ASP A 189 33.07 49.51 11.25
C ASP A 189 33.90 49.36 9.96
N GLU A 190 33.78 48.22 9.26
CA GLU A 190 34.48 47.99 8.00
C GLU A 190 33.54 48.18 6.80
N LEU A 191 33.95 49.07 5.89
CA LEU A 191 33.28 49.29 4.60
C LEU A 191 34.03 48.54 3.52
N TYR A 192 33.32 47.63 2.86
CA TYR A 192 33.78 46.84 1.74
C TYR A 192 33.27 47.46 0.44
N PHE A 193 34.07 47.38 -0.61
CA PHE A 193 33.71 47.92 -1.91
C PHE A 193 34.42 47.18 -3.05
N SER A 194 33.75 47.12 -4.19
CA SER A 194 34.26 46.57 -5.44
C SER A 194 34.61 47.70 -6.42
N TYR A 195 35.41 47.38 -7.43
CA TYR A 195 35.69 48.27 -8.54
C TYR A 195 35.01 47.80 -9.81
N PHE A 196 34.46 48.75 -10.55
CA PHE A 196 33.99 48.51 -11.89
C PHE A 196 35.15 48.00 -12.77
N TYR A 197 34.98 46.82 -13.38
CA TYR A 197 36.04 46.08 -14.11
C TYR A 197 37.29 45.71 -13.30
N GLY A 198 37.22 45.73 -11.97
CA GLY A 198 38.31 45.30 -11.10
C GLY A 198 38.52 43.78 -11.09
N THR A 199 39.50 43.38 -10.30
CA THR A 199 39.80 41.96 -10.02
C THR A 199 39.73 41.62 -8.53
N GLU A 200 39.36 42.58 -7.70
CA GLU A 200 39.37 42.48 -6.24
C GLU A 200 38.15 43.15 -5.59
N VAL A 201 37.78 42.66 -4.41
CA VAL A 201 36.99 43.40 -3.42
C VAL A 201 37.94 43.88 -2.34
N LYS A 202 37.81 45.15 -1.95
CA LYS A 202 38.65 45.79 -0.95
C LYS A 202 37.83 46.29 0.22
N LYS A 203 38.51 46.67 1.31
CA LYS A 203 37.89 47.29 2.48
C LYS A 203 38.70 48.43 3.07
N ILE A 204 38.01 49.29 3.80
CA ILE A 204 38.55 50.32 4.68
C ILE A 204 37.90 50.25 6.07
N ASN A 205 38.60 50.73 7.09
CA ASN A 205 38.03 50.87 8.44
C ASN A 205 37.52 52.30 8.65
N LEU A 206 36.21 52.47 8.87
CA LEU A 206 35.54 53.77 8.94
C LEU A 206 35.90 54.58 10.20
N ASN A 207 36.46 53.96 11.24
CA ASN A 207 36.90 54.66 12.45
C ASN A 207 38.27 55.34 12.29
N GLN A 208 38.96 55.11 11.16
CA GLN A 208 40.24 55.74 10.87
C GLN A 208 40.03 57.03 10.06
N PRO A 209 40.58 58.19 10.48
CA PRO A 209 40.39 59.46 9.79
C PRO A 209 40.97 59.48 8.36
N ASN A 210 41.96 58.61 8.07
CA ASN A 210 42.51 58.37 6.73
C ASN A 210 42.70 56.86 6.54
N PRO A 211 41.66 56.12 6.12
CA PRO A 211 41.69 54.68 6.19
C PRO A 211 42.53 54.04 5.09
N SER A 212 43.37 53.07 5.43
CA SER A 212 44.14 52.30 4.46
C SER A 212 43.27 51.28 3.73
N ILE A 213 43.39 51.21 2.41
CA ILE A 213 42.65 50.24 1.59
C ILE A 213 43.36 48.88 1.63
N THR A 214 42.62 47.81 1.98
CA THR A 214 43.15 46.42 2.04
C THR A 214 42.34 45.47 1.15
N SER A 215 43.01 44.50 0.52
CA SER A 215 42.35 43.50 -0.34
C SER A 215 41.68 42.41 0.51
N VAL A 216 40.44 42.04 0.16
CA VAL A 216 39.61 41.05 0.87
C VAL A 216 39.44 39.79 0.03
N ALA A 217 39.22 39.96 -1.27
CA ALA A 217 39.11 38.88 -2.23
C ALA A 217 39.78 39.30 -3.54
N SER A 218 40.50 38.39 -4.17
CA SER A 218 41.20 38.61 -5.44
C SER A 218 40.88 37.48 -6.44
N GLY A 219 41.23 37.68 -7.71
CA GLY A 219 40.92 36.72 -8.78
C GLY A 219 39.46 36.78 -9.27
N LEU A 220 38.80 37.91 -9.04
CA LEU A 220 37.45 38.19 -9.53
C LEU A 220 37.49 38.73 -10.97
N ARG A 221 36.38 38.65 -11.69
CA ARG A 221 36.20 39.19 -13.04
C ARG A 221 35.07 40.23 -13.04
N GLY A 222 35.45 41.51 -12.92
CA GLY A 222 34.51 42.63 -12.88
C GLY A 222 33.50 42.52 -11.74
N PRO A 223 33.95 42.51 -10.47
CA PRO A 223 33.04 42.51 -9.33
C PRO A 223 32.20 43.79 -9.32
N ASP A 224 30.89 43.64 -9.24
CA ASP A 224 29.93 44.75 -9.27
C ASP A 224 29.22 44.82 -7.92
N GLY A 225 28.10 44.12 -7.73
CA GLY A 225 27.37 44.09 -6.48
C GLY A 225 28.05 43.25 -5.40
N ILE A 226 28.10 43.77 -4.18
CA ILE A 226 28.56 43.04 -3.00
C ILE A 226 27.59 43.18 -1.84
N MET A 227 27.41 42.12 -1.05
CA MET A 227 26.52 42.14 0.10
C MET A 227 26.88 41.04 1.11
N PHE A 228 26.56 41.27 2.39
CA PHE A 228 26.73 40.27 3.44
C PHE A 228 25.45 39.50 3.74
N ASN A 229 25.61 38.21 4.03
CA ASN A 229 24.65 37.44 4.82
C ASN A 229 25.44 36.63 5.86
N GLY A 230 25.30 37.01 7.14
CA GLY A 230 26.14 36.50 8.22
C GLY A 230 27.63 36.75 7.98
N ASN A 231 28.42 35.66 7.95
CA ASN A 231 29.87 35.70 7.72
C ASN A 231 30.29 35.61 6.25
N PHE A 232 29.34 35.47 5.34
CA PHE A 232 29.65 35.33 3.93
C PHE A 232 29.47 36.65 3.18
N LEU A 233 30.50 37.03 2.42
CA LEU A 233 30.46 38.08 1.43
C LEU A 233 30.06 37.49 0.08
N TYR A 234 28.92 37.90 -0.44
CA TYR A 234 28.44 37.54 -1.78
C TYR A 234 28.85 38.64 -2.76
N ILE A 235 29.31 38.21 -3.94
CA ILE A 235 29.92 39.07 -4.95
C ILE A 235 29.34 38.69 -6.32
N SER A 236 28.68 39.63 -6.99
CA SER A 236 28.33 39.46 -8.40
C SER A 236 29.53 39.85 -9.27
N GLU A 237 29.83 39.02 -10.27
CA GLU A 237 30.86 39.28 -11.26
C GLU A 237 30.19 39.58 -12.60
N ALA A 238 30.06 40.86 -12.93
CA ALA A 238 29.35 41.32 -14.13
C ALA A 238 29.97 40.71 -15.40
N THR A 239 31.29 40.80 -15.56
CA THR A 239 32.01 40.21 -16.70
C THR A 239 32.36 38.73 -16.49
N GLY A 240 32.40 38.27 -15.23
CA GLY A 240 32.57 36.86 -14.89
C GLY A 240 31.32 36.02 -15.09
N THR A 241 30.14 36.63 -15.24
CA THR A 241 28.83 35.98 -15.41
C THR A 241 28.45 35.05 -14.25
N THR A 242 28.92 35.38 -13.04
CA THR A 242 28.88 34.51 -11.87
C THR A 242 28.45 35.26 -10.61
N ILE A 243 27.89 34.53 -9.64
CA ILE A 243 27.81 34.98 -8.25
C ILE A 243 28.77 34.10 -7.47
N LYS A 244 29.69 34.73 -6.73
CA LYS A 244 30.62 34.05 -5.83
C LYS A 244 30.33 34.40 -4.38
N ARG A 245 30.77 33.54 -3.47
CA ARG A 245 30.82 33.82 -2.04
C ARG A 245 32.22 33.60 -1.46
N LYS A 246 32.53 34.33 -0.39
CA LYS A 246 33.72 34.13 0.45
C LYS A 246 33.35 34.23 1.92
N ASP A 247 33.86 33.31 2.75
CA ASP A 247 33.75 33.42 4.21
C ASP A 247 34.79 34.42 4.71
N ILE A 248 34.35 35.59 5.16
CA ILE A 248 35.27 36.64 5.63
C ILE A 248 35.74 36.44 7.08
N SER A 249 35.17 35.47 7.81
CA SER A 249 35.65 35.11 9.15
C SER A 249 36.91 34.24 9.10
N ASN A 250 37.16 33.58 7.96
CA ASN A 250 38.34 32.78 7.70
C ASN A 250 39.20 33.41 6.59
N ALA A 251 40.35 33.96 6.96
CA ALA A 251 41.25 34.64 6.03
C ALA A 251 41.74 33.73 4.88
N ASN A 252 41.80 32.42 5.10
CA ASN A 252 42.25 31.42 4.12
C ASN A 252 41.12 30.85 3.27
N SER A 253 39.87 31.31 3.43
CA SER A 253 38.76 30.82 2.65
C SER A 253 38.93 31.13 1.16
N SER A 254 38.65 30.14 0.31
CA SER A 254 38.63 30.31 -1.13
C SER A 254 37.31 30.93 -1.60
N LEU A 255 37.32 31.52 -2.79
CA LEU A 255 36.11 31.96 -3.47
C LEU A 255 35.34 30.75 -4.00
N GLU A 256 34.06 30.67 -3.68
CA GLU A 256 33.15 29.62 -4.14
C GLU A 256 32.15 30.19 -5.15
N THR A 257 31.98 29.54 -6.30
CA THR A 257 30.97 29.92 -7.30
C THR A 257 29.61 29.35 -6.93
N MET A 258 28.66 30.25 -6.65
CA MET A 258 27.28 29.93 -6.26
C MET A 258 26.35 29.82 -7.47
N ALA A 259 26.58 30.65 -8.48
CA ALA A 259 25.84 30.67 -9.74
C ALA A 259 26.78 31.05 -10.89
N SER A 260 26.50 30.54 -12.09
CA SER A 260 27.28 30.81 -13.31
C SER A 260 26.38 30.86 -14.54
N GLY A 261 26.83 31.51 -15.62
CA GLY A 261 26.07 31.66 -16.86
C GLY A 261 25.01 32.77 -16.79
N LEU A 262 25.21 33.73 -15.89
CA LEU A 262 24.34 34.89 -15.69
C LEU A 262 24.60 35.98 -16.72
N GLN A 263 23.59 36.78 -17.06
CA GLN A 263 23.74 37.85 -18.06
C GLN A 263 24.04 39.20 -17.40
N GLU A 264 25.34 39.47 -17.18
CA GLU A 264 25.85 40.66 -16.48
C GLU A 264 25.16 40.89 -15.11
N PRO A 265 25.40 40.00 -14.12
CA PRO A 265 24.76 40.12 -12.81
C PRO A 265 25.28 41.34 -12.04
N SER A 266 24.37 42.16 -11.54
CA SER A 266 24.67 43.44 -10.85
C SER A 266 24.20 43.41 -9.39
N LEU A 267 23.78 44.56 -8.84
CA LEU A 267 23.46 44.72 -7.42
C LEU A 267 22.35 43.75 -6.97
N SER A 268 22.46 43.36 -5.71
CA SER A 268 21.66 42.29 -5.13
C SER A 268 21.01 42.70 -3.81
N ALA A 269 19.94 42.01 -3.44
CA ALA A 269 19.21 42.22 -2.19
C ALA A 269 18.80 40.87 -1.58
N PHE A 270 18.82 40.76 -0.24
CA PHE A 270 18.37 39.56 0.47
C PHE A 270 16.92 39.72 0.96
N ASN A 271 16.15 38.64 0.91
CA ASN A 271 14.93 38.46 1.71
C ASN A 271 14.94 37.05 2.31
N GLY A 272 15.15 36.94 3.62
CA GLY A 272 15.36 35.65 4.28
C GLY A 272 16.56 34.90 3.69
N LEU A 273 16.32 33.70 3.14
CA LEU A 273 17.35 32.86 2.51
C LEU A 273 17.53 33.14 1.00
N ASP A 274 16.69 33.97 0.40
CA ASP A 274 16.74 34.24 -1.03
C ASP A 274 17.63 35.45 -1.34
N LEU A 275 18.62 35.25 -2.20
CA LEU A 275 19.44 36.29 -2.82
C LEU A 275 18.83 36.68 -4.17
N TYR A 276 18.32 37.91 -4.26
CA TYR A 276 17.79 38.51 -5.49
C TYR A 276 18.89 39.32 -6.16
N PHE A 277 19.00 39.23 -7.49
CA PHE A 277 20.01 39.98 -8.26
C PHE A 277 19.48 40.32 -9.64
N ALA A 278 19.85 41.50 -10.14
CA ALA A 278 19.50 41.93 -11.48
C ALA A 278 20.49 41.36 -12.52
N GLU A 279 19.97 40.92 -13.66
CA GLU A 279 20.77 40.54 -14.82
C GLU A 279 20.61 41.63 -15.88
N TYR A 280 21.58 42.55 -15.93
CA TYR A 280 21.50 43.80 -16.68
C TYR A 280 21.27 43.56 -18.16
N ALA A 281 22.12 42.74 -18.79
CA ALA A 281 22.00 42.39 -20.21
C ALA A 281 20.80 41.46 -20.49
N GLY A 282 20.34 40.72 -19.49
CA GLY A 282 19.22 39.79 -19.61
C GLY A 282 17.83 40.39 -19.44
N GLY A 283 17.73 41.66 -19.06
CA GLY A 283 16.44 42.34 -18.90
C GLY A 283 15.52 41.66 -17.87
N LYS A 284 16.09 41.08 -16.82
CA LYS A 284 15.36 40.29 -15.83
C LYS A 284 15.97 40.42 -14.43
N VAL A 285 15.18 40.08 -13.43
CA VAL A 285 15.65 39.84 -12.06
C VAL A 285 15.50 38.35 -11.75
N SER A 286 16.53 37.79 -11.14
CA SER A 286 16.62 36.38 -10.77
C SER A 286 16.83 36.23 -9.27
N LYS A 287 16.52 35.06 -8.72
CA LYS A 287 16.80 34.70 -7.33
C LYS A 287 17.54 33.37 -7.19
N LEU A 288 18.35 33.30 -6.14
CA LEU A 288 19.11 32.14 -5.69
C LEU A 288 18.81 31.88 -4.21
N THR A 289 18.32 30.70 -3.85
CA THR A 289 18.06 30.33 -2.44
C THR A 289 19.31 29.75 -1.79
N ILE A 290 19.75 30.35 -0.67
CA ILE A 290 20.93 29.92 0.09
C ILE A 290 20.56 28.80 1.08
N ASN A 291 21.16 27.61 0.92
CA ASN A 291 20.93 26.48 1.83
C ASN A 291 21.59 26.69 3.21
N GLN A 292 20.86 26.43 4.31
CA GLN A 292 21.40 26.42 5.68
C GLN A 292 22.10 25.09 6.04
N PRO A 293 22.99 25.08 7.06
CA PRO A 293 23.56 23.84 7.56
C PRO A 293 22.49 22.88 8.12
N ALA A 294 22.58 21.59 7.79
CA ALA A 294 21.63 20.57 8.23
C ALA A 294 22.38 19.28 8.62
N PHE A 295 21.96 18.68 9.73
CA PHE A 295 22.43 17.36 10.15
C PHE A 295 21.48 16.30 9.59
N PRO A 296 21.99 15.26 8.89
CA PRO A 296 21.14 14.26 8.27
C PRO A 296 20.53 13.35 9.34
N ASN A 297 19.40 12.71 9.02
CA ASN A 297 18.92 11.63 9.86
C ASN A 297 19.84 10.41 9.68
N ILE A 298 20.63 10.10 10.71
CA ILE A 298 21.52 8.93 10.71
C ILE A 298 20.71 7.74 11.26
N PRO A 299 20.70 6.57 10.57
CA PRO A 299 20.03 5.37 11.09
C PRO A 299 20.52 5.03 12.51
N PRO A 300 19.66 4.42 13.36
CA PRO A 300 20.07 4.00 14.68
C PRO A 300 21.30 3.08 14.64
N VAL A 301 22.19 3.22 15.64
CA VAL A 301 23.42 2.43 15.76
C VAL A 301 23.37 1.49 16.95
N CYS A 302 24.08 0.37 16.83
CA CYS A 302 24.05 -0.71 17.81
C CYS A 302 24.88 -0.42 19.07
N SER A 303 24.33 -0.75 20.24
CA SER A 303 24.95 -0.52 21.55
C SER A 303 26.31 -1.21 21.76
N ASN A 304 26.64 -2.24 20.99
CA ASN A 304 27.83 -3.09 21.18
C ASN A 304 28.92 -2.94 20.10
N ILE A 305 28.84 -1.96 19.21
CA ILE A 305 29.84 -1.74 18.16
C ILE A 305 30.36 -0.30 18.16
N THR A 306 31.63 -0.12 17.76
CA THR A 306 32.13 1.19 17.32
C THR A 306 31.77 1.37 15.84
N THR A 307 30.90 2.32 15.54
CA THR A 307 30.45 2.57 14.16
C THR A 307 31.32 3.65 13.51
N GLN A 308 31.89 3.34 12.36
CA GLN A 308 32.76 4.25 11.60
C GLN A 308 32.03 4.87 10.41
N ASN A 309 32.54 6.00 9.91
CA ASN A 309 32.08 6.68 8.70
C ASN A 309 30.62 7.16 8.74
N LEU A 310 30.11 7.53 9.92
CA LEU A 310 28.82 8.22 10.07
C LEU A 310 28.96 9.67 9.61
N GLY A 311 27.94 10.28 9.03
CA GLY A 311 28.04 11.67 8.58
C GLY A 311 26.98 12.04 7.56
N GLY A 312 27.29 13.02 6.71
CA GLY A 312 26.39 13.55 5.69
C GLY A 312 25.77 14.90 6.04
N ALA A 313 26.34 15.63 7.00
CA ALA A 313 25.95 17.02 7.23
C ALA A 313 26.27 17.88 6.01
N SER A 314 25.34 18.79 5.71
CA SER A 314 25.43 19.73 4.59
C SER A 314 25.50 21.14 5.16
N PRO A 315 26.28 22.07 4.58
CA PRO A 315 27.31 21.81 3.57
C PRO A 315 28.49 21.03 4.15
N VAL A 316 29.27 20.37 3.29
CA VAL A 316 30.47 19.58 3.66
C VAL A 316 31.63 20.50 4.07
N GLY A 317 32.44 20.10 5.06
CA GLY A 317 33.64 20.81 5.49
C GLY A 317 33.63 21.29 6.95
N GLY A 318 32.64 20.87 7.75
CA GLY A 318 32.55 21.15 9.17
C GLY A 318 33.19 20.09 10.05
N VAL A 319 33.15 20.31 11.36
CA VAL A 319 33.75 19.44 12.39
C VAL A 319 32.63 18.84 13.24
N TYR A 320 32.67 17.51 13.40
CA TYR A 320 31.79 16.76 14.29
C TYR A 320 32.35 16.69 15.71
N SER A 321 31.48 16.81 16.70
CA SER A 321 31.85 16.72 18.12
C SER A 321 30.67 16.25 18.97
N GLY A 322 30.95 15.71 20.15
CA GLY A 322 29.93 15.13 21.04
C GLY A 322 30.51 14.01 21.89
N LEU A 323 29.77 13.55 22.90
CA LEU A 323 30.21 12.44 23.73
C LEU A 323 30.24 11.15 22.89
N GLY A 324 31.37 10.45 22.90
CA GLY A 324 31.59 9.27 22.05
C GLY A 324 31.85 9.56 20.56
N VAL A 325 31.95 10.83 20.16
CA VAL A 325 32.21 11.24 18.76
C VAL A 325 33.70 11.50 18.54
N THR A 326 34.26 10.91 17.50
CA THR A 326 35.59 11.22 16.97
C THR A 326 35.46 11.69 15.52
N ASP A 327 35.77 12.96 15.24
CA ASP A 327 35.80 13.50 13.88
C ASP A 327 36.89 12.80 13.04
N ASN A 328 36.58 12.46 11.79
CA ASN A 328 37.54 11.76 10.92
C ASN A 328 38.46 12.73 10.16
N GLY A 329 38.29 14.04 10.29
CA GLY A 329 39.13 15.08 9.68
C GLY A 329 38.93 15.26 8.17
N ASP A 330 37.99 14.55 7.56
CA ASP A 330 37.68 14.61 6.12
C ASP A 330 36.61 15.67 5.78
N GLY A 331 36.06 16.35 6.80
CA GLY A 331 34.98 17.33 6.70
C GLY A 331 33.62 16.71 6.33
N LYS A 332 33.50 15.38 6.32
CA LYS A 332 32.33 14.64 5.84
C LYS A 332 31.78 13.67 6.88
N THR A 333 32.66 12.98 7.60
CA THR A 333 32.32 11.84 8.45
C THR A 333 32.97 11.90 9.84
N PHE A 334 32.41 11.12 10.76
CA PHE A 334 32.89 10.87 12.12
C PHE A 334 32.71 9.39 12.49
N SER A 335 33.32 9.00 13.59
CA SER A 335 33.15 7.69 14.23
C SER A 335 32.45 7.85 15.57
N PHE A 336 31.61 6.88 15.95
CA PHE A 336 30.85 6.91 17.20
C PHE A 336 31.11 5.67 18.07
N ASN A 337 31.48 5.90 19.33
CA ASN A 337 31.75 4.87 20.32
C ASN A 337 30.67 4.87 21.42
N THR A 338 29.80 3.87 21.38
CA THR A 338 28.65 3.70 22.28
C THR A 338 29.04 3.46 23.75
N MET A 339 30.21 2.86 23.99
CA MET A 339 30.73 2.60 25.34
C MET A 339 31.17 3.88 26.05
N ILE A 340 31.57 4.90 25.28
CA ILE A 340 31.96 6.21 25.81
C ILE A 340 30.74 7.14 25.91
N ALA A 341 29.77 6.99 25.01
CA ALA A 341 28.58 7.85 24.93
C ALA A 341 27.55 7.60 26.05
N GLY A 342 27.62 6.47 26.76
CA GLY A 342 26.73 6.18 27.90
C GLY A 342 25.59 5.20 27.60
N GLY A 343 25.73 4.32 26.60
CA GLY A 343 24.80 3.21 26.36
C GLY A 343 23.59 3.55 25.47
N ILE A 344 22.51 2.77 25.60
CA ILE A 344 21.29 2.88 24.77
C ILE A 344 20.59 4.22 25.00
N GLY A 345 20.02 4.82 23.95
CA GLY A 345 19.26 6.05 24.02
C GLY A 345 19.65 7.06 22.94
N ASN A 346 19.14 8.28 23.06
CA ASN A 346 19.42 9.37 22.11
C ASN A 346 20.69 10.13 22.50
N HIS A 347 21.61 10.28 21.55
CA HIS A 347 22.89 10.97 21.74
C HIS A 347 22.99 12.17 20.83
N ASN A 348 23.39 13.32 21.38
CA ASN A 348 23.53 14.55 20.62
C ASN A 348 24.88 14.60 19.90
N ILE A 349 24.84 14.87 18.60
CA ILE A 349 26.00 15.06 17.74
C ILE A 349 26.01 16.52 17.27
N THR A 350 27.10 17.21 17.54
CA THR A 350 27.28 18.61 17.17
C THR A 350 28.07 18.69 15.87
N TYR A 351 27.54 19.37 14.86
CA TYR A 351 28.24 19.71 13.62
C TYR A 351 28.46 21.21 13.54
N ASN A 352 29.72 21.62 13.45
CA ASN A 352 30.13 23.02 13.39
C ASN A 352 30.73 23.35 12.03
N ILE A 353 30.16 24.32 11.32
CA ILE A 353 30.70 24.80 10.04
C ILE A 353 30.57 26.32 9.93
N ALA A 354 31.68 27.00 9.61
CA ALA A 354 31.73 28.45 9.38
C ALA A 354 31.05 29.30 10.49
N GLY A 355 31.22 28.90 11.75
CA GLY A 355 30.62 29.57 12.91
C GLY A 355 29.14 29.27 13.17
N ASN A 356 28.52 28.39 12.37
CA ASN A 356 27.16 27.89 12.60
C ASN A 356 27.23 26.50 13.23
N THR A 357 26.42 26.28 14.27
CA THR A 357 26.30 25.02 15.00
C THR A 357 24.95 24.40 14.72
N VAL A 358 24.93 23.14 14.31
CA VAL A 358 23.72 22.31 14.23
C VAL A 358 23.90 21.09 15.12
N ILE A 359 22.86 20.77 15.89
CA ILE A 359 22.83 19.58 16.73
C ILE A 359 21.90 18.56 16.08
N GLY A 360 22.44 17.41 15.73
CA GLY A 360 21.69 16.23 15.33
C GLY A 360 21.56 15.24 16.48
N THR A 361 20.63 14.31 16.35
CA THR A 361 20.44 13.21 17.31
C THR A 361 20.79 11.89 16.63
N LEU A 362 21.62 11.08 17.28
CA LEU A 362 21.93 9.71 16.91
C LEU A 362 21.29 8.77 17.93
N GLN A 363 20.38 7.91 17.48
CA GLN A 363 19.76 6.92 18.35
C GLN A 363 20.68 5.70 18.49
N VAL A 364 21.05 5.34 19.71
CA VAL A 364 21.70 4.07 20.04
C VAL A 364 20.63 3.11 20.51
N ILE A 365 20.52 1.95 19.88
CA ILE A 365 19.55 0.90 20.21
C ILE A 365 20.26 -0.35 20.71
N SER A 366 19.56 -1.17 21.51
CA SER A 366 20.00 -2.54 21.74
C SER A 366 20.04 -3.27 20.41
N CYS A 367 21.12 -4.01 20.15
CA CYS A 367 21.24 -4.88 18.99
C CYS A 367 21.36 -6.35 19.37
N ASP A 368 20.96 -6.70 20.59
CA ASP A 368 20.69 -8.08 20.90
C ASP A 368 19.50 -8.53 20.05
N GLN A 369 19.66 -9.67 19.39
CA GLN A 369 18.64 -10.22 18.51
C GLN A 369 17.32 -10.33 19.27
N VAL A 370 16.24 -9.76 18.76
CA VAL A 370 14.91 -9.91 19.40
C VAL A 370 14.39 -11.31 19.12
N VAL A 371 13.87 -11.97 20.15
CA VAL A 371 13.18 -13.25 19.99
C VAL A 371 11.90 -13.00 19.20
N ASN A 372 11.70 -13.74 18.10
CA ASN A 372 10.48 -13.62 17.32
C ASN A 372 9.30 -14.22 18.10
N ILE A 373 8.42 -13.37 18.63
CA ILE A 373 7.24 -13.77 19.40
C ILE A 373 5.99 -13.18 18.71
N PRO A 374 5.39 -13.90 17.75
CA PRO A 374 4.29 -13.40 16.92
C PRO A 374 2.95 -13.30 17.67
N ASP A 375 2.72 -14.13 18.69
CA ASP A 375 1.49 -14.09 19.49
C ASP A 375 1.55 -12.96 20.53
N ALA A 376 0.60 -12.03 20.44
CA ALA A 376 0.55 -10.86 21.31
C ALA A 376 0.31 -11.22 22.80
N ASN A 377 -0.44 -12.28 23.08
CA ASN A 377 -0.71 -12.71 24.47
C ASN A 377 0.53 -13.38 25.07
N PHE A 378 1.26 -14.17 24.28
CA PHE A 378 2.52 -14.76 24.71
C PHE A 378 3.60 -13.70 24.92
N LYS A 379 3.73 -12.75 23.99
CA LYS A 379 4.64 -11.61 24.12
C LYS A 379 4.32 -10.77 25.36
N ALA A 380 3.05 -10.44 25.59
CA ALA A 380 2.62 -9.68 26.77
C ALA A 380 2.94 -10.43 28.08
N TYR A 381 2.80 -11.76 28.10
CA TYR A 381 3.19 -12.58 29.25
C TYR A 381 4.70 -12.47 29.54
N LEU A 382 5.54 -12.64 28.52
CA LEU A 382 7.01 -12.62 28.67
C LEU A 382 7.52 -11.22 29.03
N VAL A 383 7.08 -10.19 28.32
CA VAL A 383 7.45 -8.79 28.57
C VAL A 383 7.00 -8.32 29.96
N GLY A 384 5.85 -8.82 30.44
CA GLY A 384 5.34 -8.53 31.78
C GLY A 384 6.11 -9.24 32.91
N ASN A 385 7.00 -10.18 32.59
CA ASN A 385 7.82 -10.88 33.57
C ASN A 385 9.17 -10.17 33.73
N THR A 386 9.34 -9.42 34.81
CA THR A 386 10.53 -8.61 35.09
C THR A 386 11.82 -9.42 35.32
N VAL A 387 11.72 -10.75 35.46
CA VAL A 387 12.89 -11.64 35.57
C VAL A 387 13.36 -12.09 34.19
N ILE A 388 12.44 -12.16 33.22
CA ILE A 388 12.76 -12.44 31.82
C ILE A 388 13.17 -11.15 31.12
N ASN A 389 12.33 -10.11 31.18
CA ASN A 389 12.57 -8.80 30.60
C ASN A 389 13.42 -7.96 31.56
N THR A 390 14.74 -8.16 31.49
CA THR A 390 15.71 -7.60 32.44
C THR A 390 16.00 -6.13 32.18
N ASN A 391 15.86 -5.66 30.93
CA ASN A 391 16.05 -4.25 30.59
C ASN A 391 14.75 -3.42 30.67
N GLY A 392 13.60 -4.09 30.84
CA GLY A 392 12.29 -3.46 31.04
C GLY A 392 11.74 -2.78 29.80
N ASP A 393 12.22 -3.13 28.60
CA ASP A 393 11.66 -2.64 27.35
C ASP A 393 10.42 -3.44 26.91
N ASN A 394 9.90 -3.21 25.71
CA ASN A 394 8.68 -3.87 25.22
C ASN A 394 8.97 -5.12 24.37
N GLU A 395 10.21 -5.59 24.36
CA GLU A 395 10.70 -6.72 23.59
C GLU A 395 11.35 -7.74 24.52
N ILE A 396 11.60 -8.95 24.01
CA ILE A 396 12.47 -9.93 24.67
C ILE A 396 13.66 -10.17 23.77
N GLN A 397 14.87 -9.99 24.30
CA GLN A 397 16.08 -10.28 23.55
C GLN A 397 16.53 -11.74 23.71
N VAL A 398 17.23 -12.25 22.72
CA VAL A 398 17.79 -13.62 22.72
C VAL A 398 18.73 -13.79 23.91
N SER A 399 19.51 -12.77 24.25
CA SER A 399 20.35 -12.76 25.46
C SER A 399 19.52 -12.99 26.73
N GLU A 400 18.40 -12.29 26.88
CA GLU A 400 17.48 -12.45 28.02
C GLU A 400 16.87 -13.86 28.08
N ALA A 401 16.40 -14.37 26.95
CA ALA A 401 15.80 -15.71 26.86
C ALA A 401 16.82 -16.82 27.14
N GLU A 402 18.04 -16.70 26.60
CA GLU A 402 19.13 -17.67 26.81
C GLU A 402 19.69 -17.64 28.25
N ASP A 403 19.62 -16.49 28.93
CA ASP A 403 20.06 -16.35 30.32
C ASP A 403 18.98 -16.79 31.33
N PHE A 404 17.70 -16.73 30.97
CA PHE A 404 16.62 -17.11 31.88
C PHE A 404 16.58 -18.61 32.20
N ALA A 405 16.88 -18.94 33.45
CA ALA A 405 16.78 -20.29 34.02
C ALA A 405 15.63 -20.34 35.06
N GLY A 406 14.41 -20.63 34.60
CA GLY A 406 13.22 -20.66 35.46
C GLY A 406 12.04 -21.42 34.87
N GLU A 407 10.83 -21.04 35.27
CA GLU A 407 9.57 -21.63 34.84
C GLU A 407 8.76 -20.65 33.99
N ILE A 408 8.18 -21.13 32.90
CA ILE A 408 7.22 -20.39 32.08
C ILE A 408 5.83 -20.98 32.33
N LEU A 409 4.96 -20.18 32.94
CA LEU A 409 3.60 -20.55 33.38
C LEU A 409 2.58 -19.63 32.69
N CYS A 410 2.19 -19.97 31.46
CA CYS A 410 1.35 -19.16 30.58
C CYS A 410 -0.01 -19.81 30.26
N GLN A 411 -0.55 -20.58 31.19
CA GLN A 411 -1.84 -21.26 31.05
C GLN A 411 -3.03 -20.27 31.03
N TYR A 412 -4.09 -20.61 30.27
CA TYR A 412 -5.35 -19.85 30.16
C TYR A 412 -5.18 -18.38 29.75
N LYS A 413 -4.28 -18.12 28.79
CA LYS A 413 -3.96 -16.76 28.30
C LYS A 413 -4.48 -16.48 26.89
N ASN A 414 -5.25 -17.40 26.29
CA ASN A 414 -5.68 -17.33 24.88
C ASN A 414 -4.50 -17.22 23.91
N ILE A 415 -3.41 -17.94 24.19
CA ILE A 415 -2.24 -18.00 23.30
C ILE A 415 -2.53 -18.96 22.16
N SER A 416 -2.24 -18.58 20.92
CA SER A 416 -2.46 -19.36 19.71
C SER A 416 -1.15 -19.84 19.06
N ASP A 417 -0.04 -19.17 19.35
CA ASP A 417 1.29 -19.48 18.83
C ASP A 417 2.36 -19.30 19.94
N LEU A 418 3.21 -20.31 20.14
CA LEU A 418 4.30 -20.31 21.13
C LEU A 418 5.68 -20.06 20.50
N THR A 419 5.75 -19.70 19.22
CA THR A 419 7.00 -19.34 18.54
C THR A 419 7.78 -18.32 19.39
N GLY A 420 9.08 -18.56 19.56
CA GLY A 420 9.96 -17.83 20.45
C GLY A 420 10.30 -18.58 21.74
N VAL A 421 9.50 -19.57 22.16
CA VAL A 421 9.80 -20.39 23.35
C VAL A 421 11.10 -21.18 23.19
N GLU A 422 11.49 -21.51 21.96
CA GLU A 422 12.72 -22.22 21.62
C GLU A 422 14.01 -21.45 21.99
N ALA A 423 13.92 -20.12 22.18
CA ALA A 423 15.05 -19.31 22.65
C ALA A 423 15.37 -19.53 24.14
N PHE A 424 14.39 -20.02 24.92
CA PHE A 424 14.50 -20.22 26.37
C PHE A 424 15.16 -21.56 26.72
N THR A 425 16.41 -21.75 26.34
CA THR A 425 17.10 -23.06 26.40
C THR A 425 17.33 -23.61 27.81
N LYS A 426 17.29 -22.76 28.85
CA LYS A 426 17.57 -23.14 30.24
C LYS A 426 16.33 -23.39 31.11
N ILE A 427 15.11 -23.22 30.60
CA ILE A 427 13.88 -23.41 31.40
C ILE A 427 13.70 -24.86 31.83
N THR A 428 13.15 -25.05 33.03
CA THR A 428 12.92 -26.38 33.62
C THR A 428 11.44 -26.77 33.60
N LYS A 429 10.54 -25.81 33.45
CA LYS A 429 9.10 -26.06 33.37
C LYS A 429 8.41 -25.15 32.37
N LEU A 430 7.53 -25.75 31.56
CA LEU A 430 6.61 -25.05 30.67
C LEU A 430 5.18 -25.55 30.92
N ASP A 431 4.32 -24.66 31.41
CA ASP A 431 2.87 -24.88 31.50
C ASP A 431 2.16 -23.90 30.56
N CYS A 432 1.67 -24.43 29.44
CA CYS A 432 0.92 -23.68 28.43
C CYS A 432 -0.49 -24.27 28.20
N GLY A 433 -1.05 -24.93 29.21
CA GLY A 433 -2.36 -25.55 29.12
C GLY A 433 -3.53 -24.56 28.99
N GLY A 434 -4.64 -25.00 28.40
CA GLY A 434 -5.87 -24.18 28.32
C GLY A 434 -5.78 -23.00 27.34
N ASN A 435 -5.08 -23.19 26.23
CA ASN A 435 -4.83 -22.17 25.21
C ASN A 435 -5.41 -22.65 23.85
N GLN A 436 -5.01 -22.02 22.74
CA GLN A 436 -5.50 -22.30 21.37
C GLN A 436 -4.39 -22.83 20.46
N LEU A 437 -3.37 -23.49 21.02
CA LEU A 437 -2.17 -23.92 20.30
C LEU A 437 -2.48 -25.08 19.35
N THR A 438 -2.06 -24.98 18.09
CA THR A 438 -2.13 -26.08 17.11
C THR A 438 -0.83 -26.88 16.97
N SER A 439 0.27 -26.29 17.43
CA SER A 439 1.61 -26.89 17.46
C SER A 439 2.43 -26.28 18.61
N VAL A 440 3.38 -27.05 19.12
CA VAL A 440 4.38 -26.62 20.12
C VAL A 440 5.72 -27.24 19.76
N ASP A 441 6.76 -26.43 19.61
CA ASP A 441 8.14 -26.88 19.44
C ASP A 441 8.92 -26.60 20.73
N VAL A 442 9.33 -27.67 21.41
CA VAL A 442 10.17 -27.63 22.63
C VAL A 442 11.53 -28.28 22.41
N SER A 443 11.93 -28.49 21.16
CA SER A 443 13.14 -29.23 20.79
C SER A 443 14.43 -28.60 21.34
N LYS A 444 14.42 -27.29 21.61
CA LYS A 444 15.54 -26.54 22.19
C LYS A 444 15.50 -26.42 23.71
N ASN A 445 14.35 -26.68 24.34
CA ASN A 445 14.18 -26.59 25.79
C ASN A 445 14.58 -27.92 26.46
N THR A 446 15.81 -28.39 26.23
CA THR A 446 16.28 -29.73 26.61
C THR A 446 16.37 -29.95 28.13
N ASN A 447 16.32 -28.87 28.92
CA ASN A 447 16.34 -28.89 30.38
C ASN A 447 14.94 -29.04 31.02
N LEU A 448 13.88 -29.15 30.23
CA LEU A 448 12.52 -29.32 30.74
C LEU A 448 12.37 -30.61 31.55
N THR A 449 12.06 -30.45 32.84
CA THR A 449 11.64 -31.54 33.73
C THR A 449 10.13 -31.71 33.77
N THR A 450 9.38 -30.64 33.45
CA THR A 450 7.92 -30.62 33.46
C THR A 450 7.36 -29.90 32.22
N LEU A 451 6.43 -30.55 31.52
CA LEU A 451 5.76 -29.97 30.36
C LEU A 451 4.26 -30.28 30.35
N TRP A 452 3.43 -29.24 30.44
CA TRP A 452 1.97 -29.34 30.41
C TRP A 452 1.40 -28.53 29.25
N THR A 453 0.82 -29.24 28.28
CA THR A 453 0.24 -28.71 27.03
C THR A 453 -1.23 -29.08 26.86
N GLY A 454 -1.88 -29.62 27.90
CA GLY A 454 -3.26 -30.10 27.83
C GLY A 454 -4.30 -28.99 27.61
N ASN A 455 -5.48 -29.35 27.11
CA ASN A 455 -6.56 -28.42 26.72
C ASN A 455 -6.11 -27.41 25.66
N ASN A 456 -5.65 -27.90 24.52
CA ASN A 456 -5.25 -27.12 23.34
C ASN A 456 -5.83 -27.76 22.06
N LEU A 457 -5.33 -27.38 20.88
CA LEU A 457 -5.75 -27.88 19.56
C LEU A 457 -4.60 -28.59 18.82
N LEU A 458 -3.66 -29.20 19.55
CA LEU A 458 -2.46 -29.80 18.95
C LEU A 458 -2.81 -30.92 17.97
N THR A 459 -2.11 -30.96 16.83
CA THR A 459 -2.28 -32.00 15.81
C THR A 459 -1.19 -33.08 15.87
N SER A 460 0.00 -32.70 16.30
CA SER A 460 1.13 -33.56 16.68
C SER A 460 1.91 -32.93 17.83
N LEU A 461 2.67 -33.75 18.57
CA LEU A 461 3.58 -33.28 19.60
C LEU A 461 4.81 -34.19 19.67
N ASP A 462 6.00 -33.60 19.60
CA ASP A 462 7.28 -34.31 19.70
C ASP A 462 8.09 -33.76 20.88
N VAL A 463 8.41 -34.63 21.83
CA VAL A 463 9.24 -34.33 23.01
C VAL A 463 10.47 -35.24 23.09
N SER A 464 10.88 -35.83 21.97
CA SER A 464 12.03 -36.75 21.89
C SER A 464 13.37 -36.11 22.27
N SER A 465 13.49 -34.78 22.15
CA SER A 465 14.68 -34.04 22.56
C SER A 465 14.71 -33.70 24.05
N ASN A 466 13.60 -33.82 24.77
CA ASN A 466 13.46 -33.43 26.17
C ASN A 466 13.74 -34.64 27.09
N THR A 467 15.00 -35.05 27.15
CA THR A 467 15.48 -36.28 27.82
C THR A 467 15.43 -36.24 29.35
N THR A 468 15.07 -35.08 29.92
CA THR A 468 15.01 -34.80 31.36
C THR A 468 13.57 -34.75 31.92
N LEU A 469 12.55 -34.93 31.07
CA LEU A 469 11.14 -34.89 31.47
C LEU A 469 10.78 -35.98 32.50
N THR A 470 10.19 -35.56 33.61
CA THR A 470 9.69 -36.44 34.68
C THR A 470 8.17 -36.34 34.88
N ASP A 471 7.55 -35.23 34.45
CA ASP A 471 6.10 -34.97 34.50
C ASP A 471 5.64 -34.38 33.16
N PHE A 472 4.76 -35.08 32.43
CA PHE A 472 4.29 -34.69 31.11
C PHE A 472 2.77 -34.84 30.96
N ALA A 473 2.11 -33.81 30.43
CA ALA A 473 0.68 -33.83 30.17
C ALA A 473 0.33 -33.16 28.85
N CYS A 474 -0.38 -33.86 27.97
CA CYS A 474 -0.92 -33.36 26.70
C CYS A 474 -2.40 -33.77 26.50
N ASN A 475 -3.12 -34.01 27.59
CA ASN A 475 -4.51 -34.46 27.58
C ASN A 475 -5.46 -33.41 26.98
N ASN A 476 -6.60 -33.85 26.45
CA ASN A 476 -7.64 -32.98 25.87
C ASN A 476 -7.15 -32.11 24.69
N ASN A 477 -6.46 -32.72 23.74
CA ASN A 477 -6.15 -32.21 22.41
C ASN A 477 -6.86 -33.09 21.38
N SER A 478 -8.13 -32.79 21.09
CA SER A 478 -8.99 -33.69 20.31
C SER A 478 -8.51 -33.95 18.87
N GLN A 479 -7.62 -33.11 18.33
CA GLN A 479 -7.04 -33.23 16.98
C GLN A 479 -5.66 -33.92 16.97
N LEU A 480 -5.13 -34.30 18.13
CA LEU A 480 -3.80 -34.88 18.23
C LEU A 480 -3.80 -36.27 17.61
N THR A 481 -3.05 -36.47 16.52
CA THR A 481 -2.99 -37.74 15.79
C THR A 481 -1.75 -38.54 16.11
N SER A 482 -0.65 -37.87 16.45
CA SER A 482 0.64 -38.47 16.79
C SER A 482 1.28 -37.80 18.00
N LEU A 483 1.89 -38.63 18.85
CA LEU A 483 2.65 -38.20 20.02
C LEU A 483 3.97 -38.96 20.04
N ASN A 484 5.10 -38.24 19.96
CA ASN A 484 6.43 -38.82 20.09
C ASN A 484 7.03 -38.49 21.44
N ILE A 485 7.05 -39.47 22.35
CA ILE A 485 7.72 -39.35 23.65
C ILE A 485 9.00 -40.17 23.72
N LYS A 486 9.49 -40.75 22.62
CA LYS A 486 10.71 -41.59 22.59
C LYS A 486 11.97 -40.75 22.77
N ASN A 487 12.27 -40.41 24.02
CA ASN A 487 13.37 -39.51 24.40
C ASN A 487 14.62 -40.26 24.90
N GLY A 488 14.68 -41.58 24.71
CA GLY A 488 15.78 -42.43 25.19
C GLY A 488 15.79 -42.66 26.70
N ASN A 489 14.82 -42.11 27.44
CA ASN A 489 14.78 -42.09 28.90
C ASN A 489 13.35 -42.16 29.48
N ASN A 490 12.39 -42.80 28.80
CA ASN A 490 11.00 -42.92 29.27
C ASN A 490 10.85 -43.48 30.70
N THR A 491 11.87 -44.17 31.23
CA THR A 491 11.88 -44.72 32.60
C THR A 491 11.91 -43.66 33.70
N ILE A 492 12.36 -42.43 33.41
CA ILE A 492 12.33 -41.32 34.40
C ILE A 492 10.99 -40.57 34.41
N LEU A 493 10.10 -40.85 33.44
CA LEU A 493 8.81 -40.19 33.32
C LEU A 493 7.82 -40.79 34.34
N THR A 494 7.78 -40.18 35.52
CA THR A 494 6.94 -40.62 36.65
C THR A 494 5.45 -40.43 36.40
N LYS A 495 5.05 -39.46 35.57
CA LYS A 495 3.65 -39.19 35.23
C LYS A 495 3.52 -38.83 33.75
N MET A 496 2.54 -39.44 33.09
CA MET A 496 2.20 -39.14 31.70
C MET A 496 0.68 -39.10 31.52
N TYR A 497 0.14 -37.97 31.07
CA TYR A 497 -1.29 -37.81 30.78
C TYR A 497 -1.52 -37.46 29.31
N ALA A 498 -1.91 -38.44 28.51
CA ALA A 498 -2.26 -38.32 27.10
C ALA A 498 -3.68 -38.84 26.78
N ASP A 499 -4.59 -38.78 27.75
CA ASP A 499 -6.01 -39.12 27.63
C ASP A 499 -6.86 -37.95 27.08
N PHE A 500 -8.08 -38.23 26.64
CA PHE A 500 -9.01 -37.28 26.01
C PHE A 500 -8.52 -36.69 24.68
N ASN A 501 -7.67 -37.41 23.96
CA ASN A 501 -7.18 -37.15 22.62
C ASN A 501 -7.85 -38.11 21.62
N SER A 502 -9.11 -37.84 21.27
CA SER A 502 -9.95 -38.75 20.47
C SER A 502 -9.37 -39.19 19.11
N SER A 503 -8.47 -38.39 18.51
CA SER A 503 -7.81 -38.70 17.24
C SER A 503 -6.47 -39.41 17.39
N LEU A 504 -5.98 -39.62 18.61
CA LEU A 504 -4.66 -40.18 18.87
C LEU A 504 -4.72 -41.71 18.73
N THR A 505 -3.90 -42.23 17.82
CA THR A 505 -3.83 -43.67 17.54
C THR A 505 -2.46 -44.27 17.87
N CYS A 506 -1.39 -43.46 17.85
CA CYS A 506 -0.03 -43.94 18.12
C CYS A 506 0.71 -43.01 19.11
N ILE A 507 1.32 -43.62 20.12
CA ILE A 507 2.24 -42.97 21.06
C ILE A 507 3.61 -43.65 20.93
N GLN A 508 4.62 -42.90 20.48
CA GLN A 508 5.96 -43.44 20.27
C GLN A 508 6.74 -43.44 21.58
N VAL A 509 7.27 -44.59 21.97
CA VAL A 509 7.97 -44.82 23.24
C VAL A 509 9.30 -45.54 23.04
N ASP A 510 10.19 -45.49 24.03
CA ASP A 510 11.46 -46.22 24.01
C ASP A 510 11.24 -47.74 24.12
N ASN A 511 10.28 -48.16 24.95
CA ASN A 511 9.96 -49.56 25.18
C ASN A 511 8.44 -49.74 25.45
N VAL A 512 7.78 -50.47 24.55
CA VAL A 512 6.32 -50.71 24.59
C VAL A 512 5.90 -51.51 25.83
N ALA A 513 6.69 -52.48 26.28
CA ALA A 513 6.36 -53.30 27.45
C ALA A 513 6.36 -52.46 28.74
N ASN A 514 7.36 -51.59 28.91
CA ASN A 514 7.42 -50.67 30.05
C ASN A 514 6.23 -49.70 30.04
N ALA A 515 5.93 -49.08 28.90
CA ALA A 515 4.81 -48.16 28.76
C ALA A 515 3.45 -48.80 29.11
N ASN A 516 3.22 -50.06 28.68
CA ASN A 516 2.02 -50.82 29.05
C ASN A 516 1.97 -51.11 30.57
N SER A 517 3.11 -51.41 31.19
CA SER A 517 3.21 -51.63 32.64
C SER A 517 2.85 -50.36 33.44
N TYR A 518 3.43 -49.21 33.09
CA TYR A 518 3.14 -47.91 33.74
C TYR A 518 1.67 -47.49 33.61
N THR A 519 1.03 -47.84 32.49
CA THR A 519 -0.40 -47.58 32.29
C THR A 519 -1.25 -48.43 33.24
N THR A 520 -0.85 -49.67 33.48
CA THR A 520 -1.55 -50.59 34.40
C THR A 520 -1.35 -50.19 35.86
N ALA A 521 -0.18 -49.64 36.21
CA ALA A 521 0.11 -49.10 37.54
C ALA A 521 -0.67 -47.81 37.86
N GLY A 522 -1.24 -47.15 36.84
CA GLY A 522 -2.01 -45.90 36.97
C GLY A 522 -1.18 -44.62 36.83
N ASP A 523 0.13 -44.75 36.62
CA ASP A 523 1.06 -43.64 36.48
C ASP A 523 0.98 -42.97 35.09
N TRP A 524 0.60 -43.74 34.07
CA TRP A 524 0.41 -43.27 32.69
C TRP A 524 -1.06 -43.40 32.26
N LYS A 525 -1.60 -42.39 31.58
CA LYS A 525 -2.97 -42.39 31.03
C LYS A 525 -2.95 -42.08 29.53
N LYS A 526 -3.78 -42.80 28.78
CA LYS A 526 -4.03 -42.60 27.35
C LYS A 526 -5.44 -43.04 27.00
N ASP A 527 -5.93 -42.65 25.83
CA ASP A 527 -7.19 -43.16 25.31
C ASP A 527 -7.12 -44.64 24.92
N ALA A 528 -8.29 -45.26 24.85
CA ALA A 528 -8.43 -46.63 24.38
C ALA A 528 -8.05 -46.77 22.89
N THR A 529 -8.20 -45.70 22.09
CA THR A 529 -7.86 -45.67 20.66
C THR A 529 -6.35 -45.60 20.39
N ALA A 530 -5.57 -45.12 21.37
CA ALA A 530 -4.13 -44.95 21.23
C ALA A 530 -3.37 -46.24 21.60
N SER A 531 -2.33 -46.59 20.85
CA SER A 531 -1.43 -47.71 21.14
C SER A 531 0.02 -47.25 21.28
N TYR A 532 0.79 -47.88 22.17
CA TYR A 532 2.23 -47.60 22.26
C TYR A 532 3.01 -48.34 21.18
N ASN A 533 3.97 -47.67 20.56
CA ASN A 533 4.85 -48.26 19.56
C ASN A 533 6.29 -47.76 19.70
N THR A 534 7.31 -48.54 19.30
CA THR A 534 8.71 -48.06 19.30
C THR A 534 9.04 -47.21 18.08
N ASN A 535 8.14 -47.21 17.11
CA ASN A 535 8.16 -46.36 15.93
C ASN A 535 6.73 -45.94 15.54
N CYS A 536 6.41 -44.65 15.64
CA CYS A 536 5.17 -44.08 15.10
C CYS A 536 5.42 -43.35 13.78
N THR A 537 6.57 -43.55 13.12
CA THR A 537 6.78 -43.11 11.73
C THR A 537 5.96 -43.99 10.78
N SER A 538 4.63 -43.87 10.83
CA SER A 538 3.92 -43.87 9.57
C SER A 538 4.32 -42.57 8.88
N THR A 539 5.38 -42.64 8.08
CA THR A 539 5.57 -41.74 6.94
C THR A 539 4.20 -41.52 6.27
N PRO A 540 3.84 -40.29 5.88
CA PRO A 540 2.54 -40.02 5.29
C PRO A 540 2.24 -41.04 4.21
N ILE A 541 1.14 -41.78 4.35
CA ILE A 541 0.73 -42.80 3.38
C ILE A 541 -0.06 -42.09 2.29
N VAL A 542 0.21 -42.43 1.04
CA VAL A 542 -0.59 -41.96 -0.09
C VAL A 542 -2.00 -42.53 0.06
N ASN A 543 -3.01 -41.67 0.07
CA ASN A 543 -4.39 -42.12 0.13
C ASN A 543 -4.78 -42.85 -1.17
N ILE A 544 -4.85 -44.18 -1.12
CA ILE A 544 -5.21 -45.03 -2.26
C ILE A 544 -6.47 -45.83 -1.91
N PRO A 545 -7.67 -45.26 -2.12
CA PRO A 545 -8.93 -45.87 -1.68
C PRO A 545 -9.37 -47.07 -2.53
N ASP A 546 -8.89 -47.19 -3.78
CA ASP A 546 -9.19 -48.32 -4.65
C ASP A 546 -8.27 -49.50 -4.34
N ALA A 547 -8.86 -50.60 -3.86
CA ALA A 547 -8.11 -51.79 -3.44
C ALA A 547 -7.33 -52.45 -4.60
N ASN A 548 -7.84 -52.41 -5.83
CA ASN A 548 -7.15 -52.99 -6.99
C ASN A 548 -5.96 -52.11 -7.40
N PHE A 549 -6.10 -50.79 -7.30
CA PHE A 549 -4.99 -49.87 -7.55
C PHE A 549 -3.92 -49.98 -6.46
N LYS A 550 -4.31 -50.03 -5.18
CA LYS A 550 -3.38 -50.27 -4.06
C LYS A 550 -2.63 -51.59 -4.23
N ALA A 551 -3.34 -52.68 -4.53
CA ALA A 551 -2.73 -53.98 -4.76
C ALA A 551 -1.73 -53.97 -5.94
N TYR A 552 -2.02 -53.23 -7.01
CA TYR A 552 -1.06 -53.03 -8.09
C TYR A 552 0.20 -52.30 -7.62
N LEU A 553 0.07 -51.15 -6.96
CA LEU A 553 1.22 -50.36 -6.51
C LEU A 553 2.10 -51.16 -5.54
N LEU A 554 1.49 -51.90 -4.61
CA LEU A 554 2.19 -52.79 -3.69
C LEU A 554 2.91 -53.96 -4.38
N SER A 555 2.44 -54.39 -5.55
CA SER A 555 3.10 -55.44 -6.34
C SER A 555 4.36 -54.97 -7.07
N VAL A 556 4.56 -53.65 -7.19
CA VAL A 556 5.72 -53.06 -7.85
C VAL A 556 6.81 -52.78 -6.79
N ALA A 557 7.82 -53.65 -6.72
CA ALA A 557 8.88 -53.57 -5.71
C ALA A 557 9.71 -52.27 -5.73
N THR A 558 9.74 -51.56 -6.87
CA THR A 558 10.41 -50.25 -6.99
C THR A 558 9.56 -49.09 -6.49
N ILE A 559 8.26 -49.32 -6.23
CA ILE A 559 7.36 -48.36 -5.61
C ILE A 559 7.30 -48.63 -4.09
N ASN A 560 6.95 -49.85 -3.67
CA ASN A 560 6.95 -50.26 -2.26
C ASN A 560 8.35 -50.72 -1.84
N THR A 561 9.24 -49.76 -1.61
CA THR A 561 10.67 -49.96 -1.36
C THR A 561 10.97 -50.54 0.01
N ASN A 562 10.13 -50.28 1.01
CA ASN A 562 10.32 -50.76 2.37
C ASN A 562 9.55 -52.07 2.66
N GLY A 563 8.63 -52.47 1.77
CA GLY A 563 7.89 -53.73 1.85
C GLY A 563 6.84 -53.79 2.97
N ASP A 564 6.39 -52.65 3.49
CA ASP A 564 5.53 -52.58 4.68
C ASP A 564 4.01 -52.70 4.39
N ALA A 565 3.67 -53.05 3.16
CA ALA A 565 2.30 -53.17 2.64
C ALA A 565 1.51 -51.85 2.58
N GLU A 566 2.19 -50.71 2.71
CA GLU A 566 1.67 -49.38 2.46
C GLU A 566 2.50 -48.67 1.38
N ILE A 567 1.98 -47.57 0.82
CA ILE A 567 2.73 -46.72 -0.11
C ILE A 567 2.96 -45.38 0.57
N GLN A 568 4.21 -45.03 0.83
CA GLN A 568 4.53 -43.75 1.44
C GLN A 568 4.60 -42.63 0.39
N VAL A 569 4.28 -41.40 0.80
CA VAL A 569 4.44 -40.20 -0.05
C VAL A 569 5.89 -40.09 -0.53
N SER A 570 6.87 -40.36 0.33
CA SER A 570 8.28 -40.36 -0.04
C SER A 570 8.62 -41.39 -1.12
N GLU A 571 7.96 -42.54 -1.13
CA GLU A 571 8.15 -43.56 -2.16
C GLU A 571 7.61 -43.07 -3.50
N ALA A 572 6.36 -42.59 -3.51
CA ALA A 572 5.69 -42.07 -4.70
C ALA A 572 6.45 -40.88 -5.33
N GLU A 573 6.92 -39.93 -4.52
CA GLU A 573 7.70 -38.77 -4.99
C GLU A 573 9.10 -39.13 -5.50
N SER A 574 9.67 -40.24 -5.01
CA SER A 574 10.97 -40.73 -5.46
C SER A 574 10.89 -41.54 -6.77
N PHE A 575 9.73 -42.13 -7.06
CA PHE A 575 9.55 -43.05 -8.18
C PHE A 575 9.59 -42.34 -9.54
N THR A 576 10.47 -42.79 -10.44
CA THR A 576 10.64 -42.26 -11.79
C THR A 576 10.32 -43.26 -12.90
N GLY A 577 9.66 -44.37 -12.56
CA GLY A 577 9.31 -45.43 -13.52
C GLY A 577 7.96 -45.22 -14.19
N ASP A 578 7.51 -46.26 -14.88
CA ASP A 578 6.21 -46.28 -15.56
C ASP A 578 5.16 -46.97 -14.68
N ILE A 579 3.94 -46.41 -14.66
CA ILE A 579 2.79 -47.02 -13.97
C ILE A 579 1.91 -47.68 -15.03
N VAL A 580 1.87 -49.00 -15.03
CA VAL A 580 1.18 -49.85 -16.02
C VAL A 580 0.16 -50.74 -15.31
N CYS A 581 -1.02 -50.18 -15.03
CA CYS A 581 -2.12 -50.78 -14.27
C CYS A 581 -3.35 -51.16 -15.14
N PHE A 582 -3.14 -51.53 -16.41
CA PHE A 582 -4.22 -51.90 -17.33
C PHE A 582 -4.92 -53.21 -16.97
N SER A 583 -6.22 -53.35 -17.30
CA SER A 583 -7.02 -54.58 -17.13
C SER A 583 -7.05 -55.13 -15.69
N LYS A 584 -7.22 -54.24 -14.71
CA LYS A 584 -7.19 -54.59 -13.26
C LYS A 584 -8.51 -54.34 -12.54
N SER A 585 -9.57 -53.99 -13.28
CA SER A 585 -10.87 -53.61 -12.68
C SER A 585 -10.76 -52.44 -11.68
N ILE A 586 -9.84 -51.50 -11.91
CA ILE A 586 -9.65 -50.31 -11.09
C ILE A 586 -10.77 -49.31 -11.37
N SER A 587 -11.39 -48.77 -10.33
CA SER A 587 -12.49 -47.80 -10.43
C SER A 587 -12.06 -46.37 -10.07
N SER A 588 -10.96 -46.21 -9.32
CA SER A 588 -10.37 -44.91 -8.99
C SER A 588 -8.83 -44.97 -8.98
N LEU A 589 -8.19 -43.91 -9.48
CA LEU A 589 -6.75 -43.70 -9.38
C LEU A 589 -6.36 -42.63 -8.35
N VAL A 590 -7.25 -42.25 -7.42
CA VAL A 590 -6.89 -41.37 -6.29
C VAL A 590 -5.62 -41.91 -5.61
N GLY A 591 -4.64 -41.03 -5.41
CA GLY A 591 -3.28 -41.33 -4.98
C GLY A 591 -2.24 -41.21 -6.11
N ILE A 592 -2.65 -41.24 -7.38
CA ILE A 592 -1.73 -41.07 -8.53
C ILE A 592 -1.05 -39.70 -8.55
N GLU A 593 -1.68 -38.68 -7.97
CA GLU A 593 -1.17 -37.32 -7.86
C GLU A 593 0.15 -37.22 -7.07
N ALA A 594 0.45 -38.19 -6.20
CA ALA A 594 1.72 -38.26 -5.46
C ALA A 594 2.91 -38.70 -6.34
N PHE A 595 2.66 -39.32 -7.50
CA PHE A 595 3.67 -39.85 -8.41
C PHE A 595 4.10 -38.81 -9.46
N THR A 596 4.68 -37.69 -9.01
CA THR A 596 4.92 -36.48 -9.84
C THR A 596 5.95 -36.66 -10.96
N LYS A 597 6.80 -37.70 -10.90
CA LYS A 597 7.92 -37.91 -11.84
C LYS A 597 7.68 -39.00 -12.89
N ILE A 598 6.50 -39.63 -12.92
CA ILE A 598 6.20 -40.68 -13.90
C ILE A 598 6.10 -40.10 -15.31
N THR A 599 6.64 -40.82 -16.29
CA THR A 599 6.63 -40.39 -17.70
C THR A 599 5.62 -41.16 -18.55
N TRP A 600 5.14 -42.30 -18.06
CA TRP A 600 4.09 -43.10 -18.67
C TRP A 600 3.09 -43.60 -17.63
N LEU A 601 1.81 -43.29 -17.85
CA LEU A 601 0.68 -43.90 -17.17
C LEU A 601 -0.16 -44.71 -18.17
N ASN A 602 -0.25 -46.03 -17.98
CA ASN A 602 -1.17 -46.92 -18.69
C ASN A 602 -2.20 -47.50 -17.71
N CYS A 603 -3.39 -46.92 -17.72
CA CYS A 603 -4.55 -47.32 -16.93
C CYS A 603 -5.73 -47.79 -17.80
N ALA A 604 -5.45 -48.28 -19.00
CA ALA A 604 -6.45 -48.73 -19.94
C ALA A 604 -7.24 -49.97 -19.47
N ASP A 605 -8.42 -50.19 -20.05
CA ASP A 605 -9.26 -51.37 -19.77
C ASP A 605 -9.62 -51.49 -18.27
N ASN A 606 -10.18 -50.43 -17.71
CA ASN A 606 -10.56 -50.34 -16.31
C ASN A 606 -11.98 -49.74 -16.19
N LYS A 607 -12.39 -49.34 -14.98
CA LYS A 607 -13.73 -48.81 -14.67
C LYS A 607 -13.69 -47.33 -14.25
N LEU A 608 -12.66 -46.59 -14.65
CA LEU A 608 -12.46 -45.20 -14.24
C LEU A 608 -13.60 -44.31 -14.76
N THR A 609 -14.22 -43.54 -13.87
CA THR A 609 -15.23 -42.53 -14.22
C THR A 609 -14.65 -41.11 -14.17
N ASN A 610 -13.56 -40.92 -13.45
CA ASN A 610 -12.76 -39.70 -13.41
C ASN A 610 -11.27 -40.07 -13.40
N LEU A 611 -10.44 -39.14 -13.87
CA LEU A 611 -8.99 -39.23 -13.86
C LEU A 611 -8.39 -37.83 -13.69
N ASP A 612 -7.72 -37.61 -12.55
CA ASP A 612 -6.92 -36.42 -12.32
C ASP A 612 -5.44 -36.78 -12.47
N VAL A 613 -4.77 -36.13 -13.41
CA VAL A 613 -3.33 -36.26 -13.67
C VAL A 613 -2.63 -34.90 -13.65
N SER A 614 -3.25 -33.89 -13.01
CA SER A 614 -2.78 -32.51 -13.01
C SER A 614 -1.40 -32.34 -12.35
N GLN A 615 -1.05 -33.20 -11.41
CA GLN A 615 0.26 -33.21 -10.73
C GLN A 615 1.31 -34.06 -11.46
N ASN A 616 0.91 -34.92 -12.40
CA ASN A 616 1.82 -35.78 -13.17
C ASN A 616 2.34 -35.03 -14.41
N ILE A 617 2.94 -33.86 -14.20
CA ILE A 617 3.37 -32.93 -15.26
C ILE A 617 4.49 -33.50 -16.16
N ALA A 618 5.21 -34.52 -15.68
CA ALA A 618 6.26 -35.23 -16.43
C ALA A 618 5.72 -36.26 -17.44
N LEU A 619 4.40 -36.51 -17.48
CA LEU A 619 3.80 -37.48 -18.38
C LEU A 619 4.06 -37.14 -19.85
N THR A 620 4.67 -38.10 -20.55
CA THR A 620 4.88 -38.08 -22.00
C THR A 620 3.92 -39.00 -22.74
N ILE A 621 3.44 -40.05 -22.08
CA ILE A 621 2.47 -41.01 -22.63
C ILE A 621 1.35 -41.23 -21.62
N LEU A 622 0.11 -41.04 -22.06
CA LEU A 622 -1.09 -41.37 -21.28
C LEU A 622 -1.98 -42.35 -22.06
N SER A 623 -2.17 -43.55 -21.52
CA SER A 623 -3.12 -44.54 -22.04
C SER A 623 -4.24 -44.75 -21.03
N CYS A 624 -5.42 -44.22 -21.30
CA CYS A 624 -6.63 -44.39 -20.46
C CYS A 624 -7.84 -44.86 -21.28
N HIS A 625 -7.61 -45.44 -22.46
CA HIS A 625 -8.64 -46.00 -23.33
C HIS A 625 -9.41 -47.16 -22.66
N SER A 626 -10.61 -47.47 -23.15
CA SER A 626 -11.49 -48.51 -22.58
C SER A 626 -11.82 -48.27 -21.09
N ASN A 627 -12.33 -47.08 -20.78
CA ASN A 627 -12.80 -46.68 -19.44
C ASN A 627 -14.20 -46.03 -19.54
N GLN A 628 -14.64 -45.33 -18.49
CA GLN A 628 -15.94 -44.66 -18.41
C GLN A 628 -15.84 -43.15 -18.16
N LEU A 629 -14.72 -42.52 -18.56
CA LEU A 629 -14.47 -41.09 -18.34
C LEU A 629 -15.49 -40.24 -19.09
N THR A 630 -16.12 -39.27 -18.42
CA THR A 630 -17.07 -38.32 -19.03
C THR A 630 -16.45 -36.99 -19.40
N THR A 631 -15.38 -36.60 -18.72
CA THR A 631 -14.56 -35.43 -19.02
C THR A 631 -13.11 -35.77 -18.70
N LEU A 632 -12.16 -35.09 -19.33
CA LEU A 632 -10.75 -35.21 -18.98
C LEU A 632 -10.05 -33.88 -19.23
N ASP A 633 -9.29 -33.43 -18.25
CA ASP A 633 -8.46 -32.23 -18.34
C ASP A 633 -6.98 -32.61 -18.35
N LEU A 634 -6.29 -32.22 -19.42
CA LEU A 634 -4.86 -32.46 -19.65
C LEU A 634 -4.08 -31.14 -19.86
N SER A 635 -4.68 -30.00 -19.48
CA SER A 635 -4.07 -28.67 -19.65
C SER A 635 -2.75 -28.49 -18.89
N SER A 636 -2.57 -29.17 -17.75
CA SER A 636 -1.31 -29.13 -16.99
C SER A 636 -0.21 -30.05 -17.56
N ASN A 637 -0.54 -31.01 -18.43
CA ASN A 637 0.40 -32.04 -18.89
C ASN A 637 1.14 -31.59 -20.16
N THR A 638 2.03 -30.61 -20.01
CA THR A 638 2.72 -29.95 -21.14
C THR A 638 3.76 -30.83 -21.85
N ALA A 639 4.17 -31.94 -21.23
CA ALA A 639 5.17 -32.88 -21.75
C ALA A 639 4.60 -34.00 -22.62
N LEU A 640 3.27 -34.07 -22.78
CA LEU A 640 2.60 -35.14 -23.52
C LEU A 640 3.04 -35.21 -25.00
N LYS A 641 3.28 -36.43 -25.45
CA LYS A 641 3.61 -36.79 -26.84
C LYS A 641 2.58 -37.74 -27.45
N SER A 642 2.04 -38.65 -26.63
CA SER A 642 1.06 -39.64 -27.04
C SER A 642 -0.09 -39.75 -26.04
N VAL A 643 -1.33 -39.66 -26.51
CA VAL A 643 -2.53 -39.72 -25.66
C VAL A 643 -3.57 -40.67 -26.27
N PHE A 644 -3.91 -41.74 -25.55
CA PHE A 644 -4.90 -42.73 -25.99
C PHE A 644 -6.12 -42.70 -25.07
N LEU A 645 -7.23 -42.16 -25.59
CA LEU A 645 -8.48 -41.85 -24.90
C LEU A 645 -9.67 -42.63 -25.47
N ASN A 646 -9.42 -43.49 -26.47
CA ASN A 646 -10.49 -44.12 -27.23
C ASN A 646 -11.35 -45.04 -26.37
N THR A 647 -12.61 -45.26 -26.77
CA THR A 647 -13.54 -46.14 -26.04
C THR A 647 -13.76 -45.63 -24.60
N ASN A 648 -14.30 -44.44 -24.46
CA ASN A 648 -14.69 -43.81 -23.19
C ASN A 648 -16.11 -43.20 -23.33
N LYS A 649 -16.54 -42.34 -22.40
CA LYS A 649 -17.84 -41.65 -22.42
C LYS A 649 -17.66 -40.12 -22.48
N LEU A 650 -16.55 -39.64 -23.04
CA LEU A 650 -16.17 -38.23 -22.97
C LEU A 650 -17.26 -37.35 -23.63
N ILE A 651 -17.57 -36.24 -22.98
CA ILE A 651 -18.46 -35.17 -23.46
C ILE A 651 -17.62 -33.97 -23.87
N SER A 652 -16.59 -33.67 -23.08
CA SER A 652 -15.55 -32.67 -23.35
C SER A 652 -14.16 -33.22 -23.01
N LEU A 653 -13.16 -32.70 -23.70
CA LEU A 653 -11.74 -33.01 -23.49
C LEU A 653 -10.97 -31.69 -23.51
N ASN A 654 -10.25 -31.36 -22.43
CA ASN A 654 -9.36 -30.21 -22.42
C ASN A 654 -7.92 -30.65 -22.70
N LEU A 655 -7.41 -30.29 -23.87
CA LEU A 655 -6.03 -30.51 -24.30
C LEU A 655 -5.28 -29.19 -24.46
N LYS A 656 -5.81 -28.03 -24.05
CA LYS A 656 -5.15 -26.72 -24.19
C LYS A 656 -3.98 -26.58 -23.21
N ASN A 657 -2.89 -27.27 -23.48
CA ASN A 657 -1.73 -27.41 -22.60
C ASN A 657 -0.55 -26.49 -22.98
N GLY A 658 -0.76 -25.55 -23.90
CA GLY A 658 0.25 -24.63 -24.40
C GLY A 658 1.34 -25.29 -25.27
N ASN A 659 1.21 -26.59 -25.60
CA ASN A 659 2.20 -27.34 -26.35
C ASN A 659 1.59 -28.47 -27.22
N ASN A 660 0.41 -28.26 -27.80
CA ASN A 660 -0.26 -29.24 -28.66
C ASN A 660 0.60 -29.75 -29.82
N SER A 661 1.56 -28.96 -30.30
CA SER A 661 2.52 -29.37 -31.34
C SER A 661 3.45 -30.52 -30.93
N ALA A 662 3.65 -30.74 -29.63
CA ALA A 662 4.46 -31.86 -29.13
C ALA A 662 3.70 -33.20 -29.14
N ILE A 663 2.36 -33.16 -29.19
CA ILE A 663 1.51 -34.36 -29.21
C ILE A 663 1.47 -34.91 -30.65
N THR A 664 2.33 -35.89 -30.92
CA THR A 664 2.44 -36.54 -32.24
C THR A 664 1.37 -37.59 -32.47
N THR A 665 0.71 -38.08 -31.41
CA THR A 665 -0.35 -39.10 -31.52
C THR A 665 -1.43 -38.84 -30.48
N MET A 666 -2.68 -38.67 -30.93
CA MET A 666 -3.84 -38.55 -30.04
C MET A 666 -4.98 -39.38 -30.60
N ASN A 667 -5.57 -40.27 -29.79
CA ASN A 667 -6.73 -41.05 -30.22
C ASN A 667 -7.89 -40.90 -29.25
N ALA A 668 -8.92 -40.15 -29.64
CA ALA A 668 -10.16 -39.92 -28.89
C ALA A 668 -11.39 -40.56 -29.57
N THR A 669 -11.21 -41.58 -30.42
CA THR A 669 -12.33 -42.26 -31.11
C THR A 669 -13.19 -43.12 -30.16
N ASN A 670 -14.40 -43.49 -30.56
CA ASN A 670 -15.34 -44.26 -29.74
C ASN A 670 -15.70 -43.56 -28.41
N ASN A 671 -15.91 -42.25 -28.47
CA ASN A 671 -16.49 -41.38 -27.45
C ASN A 671 -17.74 -40.68 -28.03
N PRO A 672 -18.87 -41.39 -28.20
CA PRO A 672 -19.98 -40.93 -29.04
C PRO A 672 -20.61 -39.59 -28.60
N ASN A 673 -20.45 -39.19 -27.33
CA ASN A 673 -20.96 -37.95 -26.78
C ASN A 673 -19.94 -36.78 -26.82
N LEU A 674 -18.72 -37.01 -27.33
CA LEU A 674 -17.68 -36.00 -27.35
C LEU A 674 -18.03 -34.96 -28.40
N THR A 675 -18.29 -33.73 -27.96
CA THR A 675 -18.67 -32.63 -28.86
C THR A 675 -17.56 -31.59 -29.02
N CYS A 676 -16.69 -31.48 -28.02
CA CYS A 676 -15.65 -30.44 -27.98
C CYS A 676 -14.32 -30.98 -27.44
N ILE A 677 -13.25 -30.72 -28.19
CA ILE A 677 -11.87 -30.93 -27.80
C ILE A 677 -11.20 -29.55 -27.74
N GLN A 678 -10.84 -29.11 -26.54
CA GLN A 678 -10.21 -27.82 -26.33
C GLN A 678 -8.73 -27.92 -26.69
N VAL A 679 -8.25 -27.04 -27.56
CA VAL A 679 -6.88 -27.03 -28.08
C VAL A 679 -6.28 -25.63 -27.99
N ASP A 680 -4.96 -25.54 -28.09
CA ASP A 680 -4.21 -24.28 -28.08
C ASP A 680 -4.60 -23.38 -29.25
N ASN A 681 -4.84 -23.99 -30.42
CA ASN A 681 -5.28 -23.29 -31.61
C ASN A 681 -6.21 -24.18 -32.45
N ALA A 682 -7.49 -23.82 -32.51
CA ALA A 682 -8.52 -24.59 -33.22
C ALA A 682 -8.35 -24.61 -34.75
N THR A 683 -7.53 -23.72 -35.32
CA THR A 683 -7.33 -23.65 -36.78
C THR A 683 -6.15 -24.48 -37.27
N VAL A 684 -5.37 -25.08 -36.36
CA VAL A 684 -4.20 -25.91 -36.73
C VAL A 684 -4.67 -27.29 -37.18
N VAL A 685 -4.02 -27.83 -38.22
CA VAL A 685 -4.22 -29.24 -38.60
C VAL A 685 -3.39 -30.12 -37.67
N HIS A 686 -4.08 -30.87 -36.82
CA HIS A 686 -3.44 -31.79 -35.88
C HIS A 686 -3.14 -33.15 -36.54
N THR A 687 -2.00 -33.25 -37.24
CA THR A 687 -1.58 -34.50 -37.89
C THR A 687 -1.32 -35.60 -36.85
N GLY A 688 -1.87 -36.80 -37.07
CA GLY A 688 -1.75 -37.93 -36.14
C GLY A 688 -2.80 -37.94 -35.02
N TRP A 689 -3.74 -36.99 -35.03
CA TRP A 689 -4.87 -36.96 -34.11
C TRP A 689 -6.11 -37.60 -34.75
N THR A 690 -6.79 -38.47 -34.03
CA THR A 690 -8.06 -39.08 -34.42
C THR A 690 -9.13 -38.82 -33.36
N LYS A 691 -10.34 -38.50 -33.80
CA LYS A 691 -11.50 -38.18 -32.96
C LYS A 691 -12.79 -38.65 -33.61
N ASP A 692 -13.86 -38.72 -32.84
CA ASP A 692 -15.19 -38.98 -33.39
C ASP A 692 -15.69 -37.83 -34.27
N ALA A 693 -16.62 -38.15 -35.16
CA ALA A 693 -17.21 -37.18 -36.10
C ALA A 693 -18.01 -36.08 -35.39
N THR A 694 -18.57 -36.37 -34.20
CA THR A 694 -19.33 -35.44 -33.36
C THR A 694 -18.46 -34.39 -32.67
N ALA A 695 -17.16 -34.65 -32.53
CA ALA A 695 -16.24 -33.77 -31.82
C ALA A 695 -15.70 -32.66 -32.72
N SER A 696 -15.54 -31.45 -32.20
CA SER A 696 -14.89 -30.32 -32.88
C SER A 696 -13.70 -29.81 -32.07
N TYR A 697 -12.70 -29.22 -32.73
CA TYR A 697 -11.61 -28.52 -32.05
C TYR A 697 -12.04 -27.09 -31.75
N ASN A 698 -11.87 -26.64 -30.52
CA ASN A 698 -12.18 -25.27 -30.10
C ASN A 698 -11.10 -24.74 -29.16
N THR A 699 -10.96 -23.43 -29.00
CA THR A 699 -10.08 -22.84 -28.00
C THR A 699 -10.75 -22.67 -26.64
N ASN A 700 -12.09 -22.80 -26.59
CA ASN A 700 -12.90 -22.87 -25.37
C ASN A 700 -14.00 -23.95 -25.51
N CYS A 701 -14.02 -24.92 -24.60
CA CYS A 701 -15.04 -25.97 -24.52
C CYS A 701 -15.93 -25.87 -23.28
N ASN A 702 -15.78 -24.80 -22.49
CA ASN A 702 -16.61 -24.53 -21.32
C ASN A 702 -17.54 -23.34 -21.64
N PRO A 703 -18.83 -23.57 -21.95
CA PRO A 703 -19.75 -22.47 -22.23
C PRO A 703 -19.92 -21.62 -20.97
N ASP A 704 -19.80 -20.30 -21.14
CA ASP A 704 -20.01 -19.33 -20.08
C ASP A 704 -21.42 -19.50 -19.46
N PRO A 705 -21.57 -19.59 -18.12
CA PRO A 705 -22.87 -19.81 -17.49
C PRO A 705 -23.93 -18.80 -17.94
N ILE A 706 -25.16 -19.26 -18.15
CA ILE A 706 -26.28 -18.42 -18.59
C ILE A 706 -26.95 -17.76 -17.37
N VAL A 707 -27.23 -16.46 -17.46
CA VAL A 707 -28.00 -15.72 -16.45
C VAL A 707 -29.46 -16.19 -16.49
N TYR A 708 -30.00 -16.61 -15.34
CA TYR A 708 -31.39 -17.03 -15.27
C TYR A 708 -32.36 -15.85 -15.35
N ILE A 709 -33.02 -15.68 -16.48
CA ILE A 709 -33.96 -14.59 -16.75
C ILE A 709 -35.34 -15.18 -17.12
N PRO A 710 -36.25 -15.36 -16.14
CA PRO A 710 -37.53 -16.04 -16.34
C PRO A 710 -38.61 -15.17 -17.02
N ASP A 711 -38.48 -13.84 -16.99
CA ASP A 711 -39.41 -12.93 -17.66
C ASP A 711 -39.02 -12.78 -19.12
N THR A 712 -39.92 -13.19 -20.02
CA THR A 712 -39.64 -13.20 -21.46
C THR A 712 -39.45 -11.80 -22.03
N ASN A 713 -40.10 -10.78 -21.48
CA ASN A 713 -39.97 -9.40 -21.95
C ASN A 713 -38.64 -8.80 -21.47
N PHE A 714 -38.23 -9.10 -20.24
CA PHE A 714 -36.93 -8.68 -19.73
C PHE A 714 -35.79 -9.37 -20.48
N LYS A 715 -35.91 -10.68 -20.72
CA LYS A 715 -34.94 -11.44 -21.54
C LYS A 715 -34.85 -10.88 -22.95
N ALA A 716 -35.98 -10.64 -23.62
CA ALA A 716 -36.01 -10.08 -24.97
C ALA A 716 -35.32 -8.70 -25.04
N TYR A 717 -35.54 -7.84 -24.03
CA TYR A 717 -34.84 -6.57 -23.94
C TYR A 717 -33.32 -6.76 -23.88
N LEU A 718 -32.83 -7.59 -22.94
CA LEU A 718 -31.39 -7.80 -22.75
C LEU A 718 -30.74 -8.43 -23.98
N VAL A 719 -31.35 -9.48 -24.55
CA VAL A 719 -30.85 -10.18 -25.75
C VAL A 719 -30.82 -9.25 -26.97
N SER A 720 -31.75 -8.29 -27.08
CA SER A 720 -31.77 -7.31 -28.19
C SER A 720 -30.71 -6.21 -28.06
N ASN A 721 -30.09 -6.05 -26.88
CA ASN A 721 -29.09 -5.02 -26.63
C ASN A 721 -27.70 -5.55 -26.96
N THR A 722 -27.13 -5.13 -28.08
CA THR A 722 -25.83 -5.59 -28.58
C THR A 722 -24.63 -5.19 -27.71
N ALA A 723 -24.80 -4.23 -26.80
CA ALA A 723 -23.77 -3.88 -25.81
C ALA A 723 -23.78 -4.83 -24.61
N ILE A 724 -24.92 -5.49 -24.35
CA ILE A 724 -25.06 -6.52 -23.32
C ILE A 724 -24.79 -7.89 -23.94
N ASN A 725 -25.55 -8.28 -24.97
CA ASN A 725 -25.40 -9.52 -25.72
C ASN A 725 -24.27 -9.37 -26.76
N THR A 726 -23.04 -9.48 -26.28
CA THR A 726 -21.83 -9.24 -27.07
C THR A 726 -21.53 -10.35 -28.07
N ASN A 727 -22.00 -11.57 -27.80
CA ASN A 727 -21.82 -12.71 -28.70
C ASN A 727 -22.97 -12.85 -29.72
N GLY A 728 -24.08 -12.12 -29.53
CA GLY A 728 -25.22 -12.05 -30.43
C GLY A 728 -26.08 -13.32 -30.45
N ASP A 729 -25.98 -14.17 -29.44
CA ASP A 729 -26.80 -15.39 -29.33
C ASP A 729 -28.16 -15.10 -28.67
N THR A 730 -28.91 -16.14 -28.34
CA THR A 730 -30.28 -16.00 -27.80
C THR A 730 -30.35 -15.94 -26.27
N GLU A 731 -29.20 -15.99 -25.60
CA GLU A 731 -29.04 -16.03 -24.16
C GLU A 731 -28.20 -14.85 -23.69
N ILE A 732 -28.17 -14.61 -22.37
CA ILE A 732 -27.23 -13.68 -21.75
C ILE A 732 -26.33 -14.50 -20.86
N GLN A 733 -25.02 -14.41 -21.07
CA GLN A 733 -24.08 -15.11 -20.20
C GLN A 733 -23.62 -14.24 -19.02
N VAL A 734 -23.13 -14.89 -17.97
CA VAL A 734 -22.68 -14.23 -16.75
C VAL A 734 -21.54 -13.27 -17.05
N SER A 735 -20.58 -13.65 -17.92
CA SER A 735 -19.49 -12.74 -18.25
C SER A 735 -19.96 -11.48 -18.98
N GLU A 736 -21.02 -11.59 -19.80
CA GLU A 736 -21.63 -10.45 -20.48
C GLU A 736 -22.26 -9.48 -19.48
N ALA A 737 -23.07 -10.00 -18.55
CA ALA A 737 -23.71 -9.19 -17.52
C ALA A 737 -22.71 -8.54 -16.55
N GLU A 738 -21.67 -9.27 -16.13
CA GLU A 738 -20.62 -8.75 -15.22
C GLU A 738 -19.66 -7.77 -15.91
N ALA A 739 -19.52 -7.83 -17.23
CA ALA A 739 -18.72 -6.90 -18.02
C ALA A 739 -19.46 -5.59 -18.32
N PHE A 740 -20.79 -5.62 -18.41
CA PHE A 740 -21.59 -4.46 -18.80
C PHE A 740 -21.55 -3.33 -17.76
N THR A 741 -21.20 -2.12 -18.22
CA THR A 741 -21.05 -0.91 -17.38
C THR A 741 -22.00 0.22 -17.77
N GLY A 742 -22.87 -0.01 -18.77
CA GLY A 742 -23.79 1.00 -19.28
C GLY A 742 -25.08 1.11 -18.46
N ASP A 743 -25.99 1.93 -18.98
CA ASP A 743 -27.32 2.14 -18.40
C ASP A 743 -28.29 1.06 -18.86
N ILE A 744 -29.12 0.55 -17.94
CA ILE A 744 -30.22 -0.34 -18.29
C ILE A 744 -31.53 0.46 -18.28
N ASN A 745 -32.13 0.61 -19.46
CA ASN A 745 -33.45 1.21 -19.63
C ASN A 745 -34.45 0.18 -20.17
N ALA A 746 -35.14 -0.49 -19.25
CA ALA A 746 -36.15 -1.49 -19.48
C ALA A 746 -37.59 -0.94 -19.27
N SER A 747 -37.77 0.36 -19.51
CA SER A 747 -39.05 1.06 -19.28
C SER A 747 -40.12 0.68 -20.30
N SER A 748 -41.39 0.60 -19.86
CA SER A 748 -42.56 0.37 -20.73
C SER A 748 -42.47 -0.93 -21.56
N LYS A 749 -41.90 -1.99 -20.97
CA LYS A 749 -41.69 -3.30 -21.64
C LYS A 749 -42.64 -4.39 -21.18
N ASN A 750 -43.62 -4.06 -20.33
CA ASN A 750 -44.55 -5.04 -19.76
C ASN A 750 -43.81 -6.15 -18.98
N ILE A 751 -42.74 -5.79 -18.26
CA ILE A 751 -41.95 -6.69 -17.43
C ILE A 751 -42.67 -6.90 -16.10
N ALA A 752 -42.86 -8.15 -15.69
CA ALA A 752 -43.44 -8.50 -14.40
C ALA A 752 -42.37 -8.91 -13.38
N ARG A 753 -41.24 -9.45 -13.83
CA ARG A 753 -40.14 -9.92 -12.96
C ARG A 753 -38.78 -9.51 -13.50
N MET A 754 -37.99 -8.78 -12.71
CA MET A 754 -36.61 -8.39 -13.06
C MET A 754 -35.56 -9.37 -12.51
N VAL A 755 -35.89 -10.66 -12.38
CA VAL A 755 -34.90 -11.68 -11.98
C VAL A 755 -33.83 -11.78 -13.07
N GLY A 756 -32.56 -11.80 -12.66
CA GLY A 756 -31.38 -11.74 -13.52
C GLY A 756 -30.66 -10.38 -13.48
N ILE A 757 -31.31 -9.31 -13.01
CA ILE A 757 -30.68 -7.98 -12.88
C ILE A 757 -29.51 -7.99 -11.88
N GLU A 758 -29.53 -8.90 -10.91
CA GLU A 758 -28.49 -9.09 -9.90
C GLU A 758 -27.12 -9.49 -10.47
N ALA A 759 -27.08 -10.01 -11.71
CA ALA A 759 -25.84 -10.34 -12.42
C ALA A 759 -25.12 -9.08 -12.97
N PHE A 760 -25.83 -7.97 -13.13
CA PHE A 760 -25.31 -6.72 -13.71
C PHE A 760 -24.65 -5.84 -12.64
N VAL A 761 -23.56 -6.33 -12.05
CA VAL A 761 -22.97 -5.74 -10.83
C VAL A 761 -22.31 -4.36 -11.02
N LYS A 762 -22.06 -3.94 -12.28
CA LYS A 762 -21.36 -2.68 -12.60
C LYS A 762 -22.24 -1.55 -13.13
N ILE A 763 -23.55 -1.74 -13.26
CA ILE A 763 -24.46 -0.69 -13.74
C ILE A 763 -24.57 0.44 -12.72
N THR A 764 -24.65 1.67 -13.23
CA THR A 764 -24.81 2.87 -12.40
C THR A 764 -26.19 3.51 -12.52
N LYS A 765 -26.97 3.11 -13.53
CA LYS A 765 -28.33 3.60 -13.79
C LYS A 765 -29.28 2.47 -14.18
N LEU A 766 -30.43 2.42 -13.52
CA LEU A 766 -31.53 1.51 -13.84
C LEU A 766 -32.86 2.27 -13.98
N GLU A 767 -33.46 2.17 -15.17
CA GLU A 767 -34.78 2.69 -15.52
C GLU A 767 -35.70 1.51 -15.87
N CYS A 768 -36.71 1.25 -15.03
CA CYS A 768 -37.67 0.17 -15.20
C CYS A 768 -39.12 0.62 -14.96
N GLN A 769 -39.40 1.91 -15.18
CA GLN A 769 -40.73 2.48 -14.99
C GLN A 769 -41.79 1.99 -16.01
N PHE A 770 -43.07 2.15 -15.68
CA PHE A 770 -44.22 1.71 -16.49
C PHE A 770 -44.21 0.21 -16.80
N ASN A 771 -44.09 -0.61 -15.76
CA ASN A 771 -44.06 -2.07 -15.87
C ASN A 771 -45.03 -2.69 -14.83
N GLN A 772 -44.96 -4.00 -14.63
CA GLN A 772 -45.82 -4.75 -13.69
C GLN A 772 -44.99 -5.40 -12.56
N ILE A 773 -43.85 -4.80 -12.19
CA ILE A 773 -42.89 -5.39 -11.27
C ILE A 773 -43.47 -5.42 -9.86
N LEU A 774 -43.57 -6.61 -9.27
CA LEU A 774 -44.05 -6.81 -7.89
C LEU A 774 -42.90 -6.75 -6.85
N SER A 775 -41.73 -7.23 -7.24
CA SER A 775 -40.53 -7.30 -6.39
C SER A 775 -39.29 -6.96 -7.21
N LEU A 776 -38.45 -6.10 -6.66
CA LEU A 776 -37.19 -5.68 -7.27
C LEU A 776 -36.06 -5.93 -6.27
N ASP A 777 -35.16 -6.86 -6.59
CA ASP A 777 -33.92 -7.08 -5.84
C ASP A 777 -32.77 -6.45 -6.59
N ILE A 778 -32.17 -5.42 -5.99
CA ILE A 778 -31.02 -4.69 -6.52
C ILE A 778 -29.84 -4.73 -5.55
N SER A 779 -29.83 -5.69 -4.62
CA SER A 779 -28.84 -5.78 -3.55
C SER A 779 -27.41 -6.01 -4.05
N LYS A 780 -27.25 -6.51 -5.28
CA LYS A 780 -25.96 -6.71 -5.96
C LYS A 780 -25.52 -5.54 -6.83
N ASN A 781 -26.44 -4.66 -7.23
CA ASN A 781 -26.16 -3.49 -8.06
C ASN A 781 -25.68 -2.31 -7.20
N THR A 782 -24.61 -2.55 -6.43
CA THR A 782 -24.12 -1.64 -5.37
C THR A 782 -23.56 -0.31 -5.89
N LEU A 783 -23.30 -0.20 -7.19
CA LEU A 783 -22.83 1.01 -7.88
C LEU A 783 -23.97 1.87 -8.45
N LEU A 784 -25.24 1.50 -8.24
CA LEU A 784 -26.38 2.30 -8.69
C LEU A 784 -26.39 3.69 -8.06
N THR A 785 -26.30 4.72 -8.90
CA THR A 785 -26.45 6.14 -8.57
C THR A 785 -27.86 6.65 -8.87
N TYR A 786 -28.53 6.07 -9.87
CA TYR A 786 -29.88 6.45 -10.29
C TYR A 786 -30.78 5.21 -10.40
N LEU A 787 -31.94 5.27 -9.77
CA LEU A 787 -33.00 4.26 -9.88
C LEU A 787 -34.35 4.93 -10.18
N ASP A 788 -34.97 4.55 -11.29
CA ASP A 788 -36.37 4.84 -11.59
C ASP A 788 -37.17 3.55 -11.74
N CYS A 789 -37.95 3.23 -10.72
CA CYS A 789 -38.88 2.10 -10.68
C CYS A 789 -40.33 2.56 -10.55
N SER A 790 -40.63 3.78 -11.01
CA SER A 790 -41.96 4.39 -10.90
C SER A 790 -43.02 3.63 -11.72
N GLU A 791 -44.29 3.75 -11.36
CA GLU A 791 -45.42 3.14 -12.07
C GLU A 791 -45.26 1.60 -12.23
N ASN A 792 -45.18 0.94 -11.08
CA ASN A 792 -45.07 -0.51 -10.93
C ASN A 792 -45.98 -1.00 -9.78
N LEU A 793 -45.83 -2.27 -9.37
CA LEU A 793 -46.62 -2.89 -8.30
C LEU A 793 -45.77 -3.23 -7.07
N ILE A 794 -44.62 -2.56 -6.88
CA ILE A 794 -43.62 -2.93 -5.87
C ILE A 794 -44.20 -2.74 -4.46
N THR A 795 -44.17 -3.81 -3.66
CA THR A 795 -44.67 -3.80 -2.27
C THR A 795 -43.56 -3.68 -1.23
N ASN A 796 -42.31 -3.91 -1.61
CA ASN A 796 -41.14 -3.74 -0.76
C ASN A 796 -39.94 -3.35 -1.61
N LEU A 797 -39.17 -2.36 -1.16
CA LEU A 797 -37.98 -1.87 -1.82
C LEU A 797 -36.87 -1.66 -0.79
N ASP A 798 -35.91 -2.59 -0.76
CA ASP A 798 -34.71 -2.50 0.06
C ASP A 798 -33.56 -1.90 -0.76
N ILE A 799 -33.11 -0.71 -0.36
CA ILE A 799 -32.01 0.03 -0.97
C ILE A 799 -30.81 0.18 -0.02
N SER A 800 -30.77 -0.60 1.06
CA SER A 800 -29.75 -0.49 2.11
C SER A 800 -28.33 -0.83 1.62
N LYS A 801 -28.20 -1.52 0.48
CA LYS A 801 -26.92 -1.84 -0.18
C LYS A 801 -26.52 -0.85 -1.25
N ASN A 802 -27.45 -0.02 -1.74
CA ASN A 802 -27.22 0.94 -2.82
C ASN A 802 -26.88 2.31 -2.22
N ILE A 803 -25.83 2.34 -1.38
CA ILE A 803 -25.47 3.52 -0.56
C ILE A 803 -24.99 4.72 -1.40
N VAL A 804 -24.65 4.48 -2.66
CA VAL A 804 -24.21 5.52 -3.61
C VAL A 804 -25.35 6.13 -4.44
N LEU A 805 -26.61 5.73 -4.19
CA LEU A 805 -27.77 6.34 -4.84
C LEU A 805 -27.85 7.85 -4.55
N THR A 806 -27.90 8.64 -5.62
CA THR A 806 -28.13 10.08 -5.60
C THR A 806 -29.57 10.43 -5.98
N ASP A 807 -30.24 9.56 -6.74
CA ASP A 807 -31.56 9.81 -7.32
C ASP A 807 -32.44 8.56 -7.23
N LEU A 808 -33.53 8.66 -6.47
CA LEU A 808 -34.52 7.59 -6.31
C LEU A 808 -35.92 8.05 -6.73
N ARG A 809 -36.48 7.36 -7.73
CA ARG A 809 -37.85 7.55 -8.19
C ARG A 809 -38.60 6.23 -8.08
N CYS A 810 -39.56 6.17 -7.17
CA CYS A 810 -40.42 5.01 -6.93
C CYS A 810 -41.91 5.43 -6.82
N ARG A 811 -42.29 6.52 -7.51
CA ARG A 811 -43.66 7.04 -7.56
C ARG A 811 -44.65 5.98 -8.07
N THR A 812 -45.88 6.00 -7.60
CA THR A 812 -46.96 5.12 -8.09
C THR A 812 -46.55 3.64 -7.98
N ASN A 813 -46.35 3.21 -6.74
CA ASN A 813 -46.09 1.82 -6.35
C ASN A 813 -47.02 1.44 -5.17
N ARG A 814 -46.74 0.33 -4.48
CA ARG A 814 -47.54 -0.16 -3.34
C ARG A 814 -46.71 -0.24 -2.06
N LEU A 815 -45.72 0.64 -1.90
CA LEU A 815 -44.82 0.62 -0.75
C LEU A 815 -45.56 1.05 0.53
N PRO A 816 -45.63 0.22 1.58
CA PRO A 816 -46.21 0.59 2.87
C PRO A 816 -45.23 1.36 3.76
N ASN A 817 -43.94 1.22 3.51
CA ASN A 817 -42.87 1.94 4.18
C ASN A 817 -41.66 2.05 3.23
N LEU A 818 -40.78 2.99 3.53
CA LEU A 818 -39.51 3.17 2.85
C LEU A 818 -38.48 3.66 3.86
N ASP A 819 -37.33 3.00 3.89
CA ASP A 819 -36.19 3.39 4.72
C ASP A 819 -35.02 3.79 3.83
N ILE A 820 -34.59 5.05 3.96
CA ILE A 820 -33.44 5.60 3.23
C ILE A 820 -32.30 5.99 4.18
N SER A 821 -32.33 5.54 5.44
CA SER A 821 -31.35 5.91 6.48
C SER A 821 -29.90 5.58 6.13
N LYS A 822 -29.67 4.70 5.15
CA LYS A 822 -28.34 4.30 4.65
C LYS A 822 -27.90 5.06 3.40
N ASN A 823 -28.80 5.75 2.71
CA ASN A 823 -28.54 6.42 1.43
C ASN A 823 -28.13 7.88 1.69
N THR A 824 -26.92 8.07 2.23
CA THR A 824 -26.41 9.37 2.67
C THR A 824 -26.04 10.32 1.54
N LEU A 825 -26.04 9.85 0.29
CA LEU A 825 -25.74 10.63 -0.92
C LEU A 825 -27.00 11.03 -1.71
N LEU A 826 -28.20 10.70 -1.22
CA LEU A 826 -29.45 10.95 -1.93
C LEU A 826 -29.77 12.46 -2.00
N THR A 827 -29.92 12.97 -3.23
CA THR A 827 -30.22 14.38 -3.55
C THR A 827 -31.63 14.59 -4.09
N HIS A 828 -32.23 13.55 -4.68
CA HIS A 828 -33.60 13.57 -5.20
C HIS A 828 -34.37 12.33 -4.76
N LEU A 829 -35.52 12.53 -4.12
CA LEU A 829 -36.45 11.48 -3.75
C LEU A 829 -37.84 11.76 -4.30
N ASN A 830 -38.40 10.83 -5.07
CA ASN A 830 -39.81 10.85 -5.46
C ASN A 830 -40.47 9.51 -5.12
N CYS A 831 -41.26 9.49 -4.05
CA CYS A 831 -42.06 8.34 -3.63
C CYS A 831 -43.55 8.72 -3.46
N ARG A 832 -44.03 9.65 -4.28
CA ARG A 832 -45.46 10.02 -4.35
C ARG A 832 -46.34 8.83 -4.73
N GLU A 833 -47.62 8.91 -4.44
CA GLU A 833 -48.62 7.91 -4.88
C GLU A 833 -48.25 6.48 -4.45
N ASN A 834 -47.89 6.31 -3.18
CA ASN A 834 -47.64 4.99 -2.59
C ASN A 834 -48.63 4.76 -1.43
N LEU A 835 -48.38 3.70 -0.63
CA LEU A 835 -49.18 3.35 0.54
C LEU A 835 -48.43 3.64 1.84
N LEU A 836 -47.48 4.59 1.83
CA LEU A 836 -46.57 4.81 2.95
C LEU A 836 -47.34 5.17 4.21
N THR A 837 -47.09 4.47 5.31
CA THR A 837 -47.53 4.85 6.66
C THR A 837 -46.43 5.57 7.43
N SER A 838 -45.17 5.23 7.12
CA SER A 838 -43.96 5.84 7.67
C SER A 838 -42.86 5.93 6.61
N LEU A 839 -42.02 6.96 6.74
CA LEU A 839 -40.84 7.16 5.91
C LEU A 839 -39.65 7.51 6.80
N ASN A 840 -38.54 6.78 6.68
CA ASN A 840 -37.32 7.07 7.44
C ASN A 840 -36.28 7.76 6.56
N LEU A 841 -36.14 9.08 6.70
CA LEU A 841 -35.12 9.89 6.04
C LEU A 841 -33.89 10.13 6.93
N LYS A 842 -33.86 9.69 8.18
CA LYS A 842 -32.81 10.05 9.16
C LYS A 842 -31.47 9.39 8.79
N ASN A 843 -30.65 10.11 8.04
CA ASN A 843 -29.38 9.64 7.46
C ASN A 843 -28.18 10.52 7.87
N ASN A 844 -28.37 11.45 8.81
CA ASN A 844 -27.41 12.47 9.24
C ASN A 844 -26.95 13.42 8.12
N ASN A 845 -27.66 13.48 6.99
CA ASN A 845 -27.31 14.31 5.83
C ASN A 845 -28.54 14.83 5.07
N ASN A 846 -29.66 15.09 5.75
CA ASN A 846 -30.89 15.60 5.10
C ASN A 846 -30.71 16.92 4.33
N ASN A 847 -29.65 17.69 4.59
CA ASN A 847 -29.35 18.96 3.91
C ASN A 847 -28.92 18.82 2.46
N ILE A 848 -28.47 17.64 2.00
CA ILE A 848 -28.14 17.42 0.58
C ILE A 848 -29.36 17.01 -0.26
N LEU A 849 -30.47 16.63 0.38
CA LEU A 849 -31.70 16.20 -0.29
C LEU A 849 -32.44 17.44 -0.84
N ALA A 850 -32.05 17.86 -2.04
CA ALA A 850 -32.54 19.05 -2.71
C ALA A 850 -34.05 19.00 -2.99
N THR A 851 -34.56 17.82 -3.38
CA THR A 851 -35.99 17.61 -3.62
C THR A 851 -36.48 16.35 -2.94
N MET A 852 -37.65 16.45 -2.31
CA MET A 852 -38.32 15.32 -1.70
C MET A 852 -39.82 15.43 -1.99
N TRP A 853 -40.34 14.46 -2.72
CA TRP A 853 -41.75 14.39 -3.09
C TRP A 853 -42.38 13.15 -2.49
N THR A 854 -43.11 13.34 -1.39
CA THR A 854 -43.77 12.27 -0.62
C THR A 854 -45.29 12.46 -0.52
N ASN A 855 -45.85 13.50 -1.14
CA ASN A 855 -47.30 13.73 -1.15
C ASN A 855 -48.05 12.66 -1.96
N GLU A 856 -49.36 12.59 -1.77
CA GLU A 856 -50.23 11.52 -2.30
C GLU A 856 -49.92 10.14 -1.69
N ASN A 857 -49.52 10.11 -0.42
CA ASN A 857 -49.50 8.95 0.46
C ASN A 857 -50.51 9.18 1.60
N PRO A 858 -51.82 8.92 1.39
CA PRO A 858 -52.87 9.32 2.33
C PRO A 858 -52.71 8.78 3.76
N SER A 859 -52.03 7.64 3.91
CA SER A 859 -51.77 6.98 5.19
C SER A 859 -50.49 7.45 5.89
N LEU A 860 -49.70 8.33 5.27
CA LEU A 860 -48.41 8.76 5.81
C LEU A 860 -48.65 9.75 6.95
N THR A 861 -48.28 9.35 8.16
CA THR A 861 -48.45 10.20 9.36
C THR A 861 -47.11 10.74 9.89
N CYS A 862 -46.01 10.03 9.62
CA CYS A 862 -44.71 10.38 10.17
C CYS A 862 -43.57 10.22 9.16
N ILE A 863 -42.78 11.28 9.02
CA ILE A 863 -41.54 11.32 8.25
C ILE A 863 -40.40 11.57 9.24
N GLN A 864 -39.54 10.57 9.42
CA GLN A 864 -38.42 10.67 10.34
C GLN A 864 -37.27 11.42 9.67
N VAL A 865 -36.76 12.48 10.31
CA VAL A 865 -35.74 13.39 9.78
C VAL A 865 -34.62 13.63 10.80
N ASP A 866 -33.49 14.16 10.34
CA ASP A 866 -32.37 14.53 11.20
C ASP A 866 -32.70 15.74 12.09
N ASN A 867 -33.37 16.75 11.51
CA ASN A 867 -33.76 17.98 12.19
C ASN A 867 -35.11 18.50 11.67
N VAL A 868 -36.10 18.58 12.57
CA VAL A 868 -37.47 18.99 12.23
C VAL A 868 -37.56 20.44 11.80
N THR A 869 -36.78 21.34 12.42
CA THR A 869 -36.77 22.77 12.06
C THR A 869 -36.28 22.96 10.62
N ASN A 870 -35.17 22.31 10.27
CA ASN A 870 -34.62 22.38 8.91
C ASN A 870 -35.59 21.76 7.90
N ALA A 871 -36.17 20.60 8.22
CA ALA A 871 -37.14 19.93 7.35
C ALA A 871 -38.36 20.81 7.01
N ASN A 872 -38.84 21.62 7.97
CA ASN A 872 -39.93 22.56 7.73
C ASN A 872 -39.52 23.79 6.90
N SER A 873 -38.22 24.08 6.79
CA SER A 873 -37.69 25.22 6.02
C SER A 873 -37.34 24.88 4.56
N TYR A 874 -37.24 23.59 4.21
CA TYR A 874 -36.86 23.17 2.87
C TYR A 874 -38.01 23.37 1.87
N SER A 875 -37.84 24.33 0.97
CA SER A 875 -38.85 24.70 -0.04
C SER A 875 -39.09 23.63 -1.11
N GLY A 876 -38.14 22.70 -1.29
CA GLY A 876 -38.23 21.59 -2.25
C GLY A 876 -38.89 20.32 -1.70
N TRP A 877 -39.34 20.34 -0.44
CA TRP A 877 -39.93 19.18 0.24
C TRP A 877 -41.46 19.26 0.23
N MET A 878 -42.08 18.23 -0.32
CA MET A 878 -43.53 18.07 -0.40
C MET A 878 -43.97 16.83 0.38
N LYS A 879 -44.99 16.98 1.22
CA LYS A 879 -45.60 15.90 2.01
C LYS A 879 -47.12 16.08 2.06
N ASP A 880 -47.84 15.03 2.44
CA ASP A 880 -49.27 15.15 2.72
C ASP A 880 -49.55 15.99 3.98
N ASN A 881 -50.77 16.52 4.05
CA ASN A 881 -51.25 17.26 5.22
C ASN A 881 -51.33 16.36 6.47
N THR A 882 -51.53 15.05 6.29
CA THR A 882 -51.56 14.04 7.36
C THR A 882 -50.17 13.74 7.92
N ALA A 883 -49.11 14.02 7.17
CA ALA A 883 -47.74 13.72 7.55
C ALA A 883 -47.12 14.83 8.40
N SER A 884 -46.31 14.46 9.38
CA SER A 884 -45.49 15.39 10.18
C SER A 884 -44.02 14.98 10.18
N TYR A 885 -43.11 15.95 10.23
CA TYR A 885 -41.69 15.68 10.42
C TYR A 885 -41.40 15.42 11.89
N ASN A 886 -40.63 14.38 12.17
CA ASN A 886 -40.24 14.04 13.53
C ASN A 886 -38.79 13.52 13.59
N THR A 887 -38.09 13.71 14.70
CA THR A 887 -36.77 13.08 14.88
C THR A 887 -36.87 11.61 15.29
N LEU A 888 -38.06 11.20 15.76
CA LEU A 888 -38.44 9.85 16.17
C LEU A 888 -39.91 9.58 15.80
N CYS A 889 -40.16 8.65 14.88
CA CYS A 889 -41.51 8.20 14.55
C CYS A 889 -41.95 7.07 15.49
N ASN A 890 -42.55 7.42 16.63
CA ASN A 890 -42.84 6.49 17.75
C ASN A 890 -44.17 5.70 17.67
N ASN A 891 -44.74 5.46 16.49
CA ASN A 891 -45.94 4.62 16.38
C ASN A 891 -45.93 3.82 15.08
N HIS A 892 -45.16 2.73 15.07
CA HIS A 892 -45.66 1.43 14.61
C HIS A 892 -44.77 0.35 15.23
N LEU A 893 -45.25 -0.25 16.32
CA LEU A 893 -45.03 -1.68 16.56
C LEU A 893 -45.68 -2.43 15.38
N ALA A 894 -45.01 -2.45 14.25
CA ALA A 894 -45.11 -3.53 13.29
C ALA A 894 -43.72 -4.17 13.31
N VAL A 895 -43.67 -5.39 13.82
CA VAL A 895 -42.53 -6.28 13.66
C VAL A 895 -42.22 -6.37 12.17
N PHE A 896 -41.27 -5.59 11.72
CA PHE A 896 -40.52 -5.82 10.48
C PHE A 896 -39.06 -5.46 10.73
N GLN A 897 -38.47 -6.11 11.74
CA GLN A 897 -37.38 -7.00 11.32
C GLN A 897 -38.04 -8.00 10.36
N THR A 898 -38.03 -7.72 9.05
CA THR A 898 -37.54 -8.80 8.21
C THR A 898 -36.04 -8.85 8.46
N SER A 899 -35.65 -9.41 9.61
CA SER A 899 -34.87 -10.63 9.47
C SER A 899 -35.69 -11.44 8.49
N LYS A 900 -35.28 -11.42 7.22
CA LYS A 900 -35.77 -12.37 6.23
C LYS A 900 -35.80 -13.67 7.01
N SER A 901 -37.00 -14.17 7.34
CA SER A 901 -37.11 -15.49 7.92
C SER A 901 -36.73 -16.36 6.75
N GLU A 902 -35.41 -16.50 6.56
CA GLU A 902 -34.92 -17.47 5.64
C GLU A 902 -35.54 -18.77 6.10
N LEU A 903 -36.14 -19.49 5.16
CA LEU A 903 -36.59 -20.84 5.42
C LEU A 903 -35.40 -21.62 6.03
N VAL A 904 -35.44 -21.84 7.34
CA VAL A 904 -34.39 -22.51 8.10
C VAL A 904 -34.66 -23.99 7.99
N LEU A 905 -33.63 -24.76 7.61
CA LEU A 905 -33.71 -26.21 7.60
C LEU A 905 -32.96 -26.74 8.82
N TYR A 906 -33.64 -27.55 9.63
CA TYR A 906 -33.03 -28.08 10.85
C TYR A 906 -33.57 -29.47 11.25
N PRO A 907 -32.73 -30.32 11.85
CA PRO A 907 -31.29 -30.15 11.98
C PRO A 907 -30.59 -30.29 10.62
N ASN A 908 -29.46 -29.63 10.43
CA ASN A 908 -28.58 -29.81 9.26
C ASN A 908 -27.13 -29.66 9.77
N PRO A 909 -26.40 -30.77 10.03
CA PRO A 909 -26.64 -32.12 9.51
C PRO A 909 -27.90 -32.83 10.03
N VAL A 910 -28.51 -33.69 9.19
CA VAL A 910 -29.78 -34.38 9.45
C VAL A 910 -29.60 -35.89 9.45
N LYS A 911 -30.22 -36.60 10.41
CA LYS A 911 -30.36 -38.06 10.37
C LYS A 911 -31.57 -38.49 9.55
N ASP A 912 -32.78 -38.27 10.06
CA ASP A 912 -33.97 -38.89 9.47
C ASP A 912 -35.02 -37.88 8.99
N ILE A 913 -35.20 -36.77 9.70
CA ILE A 913 -36.25 -35.77 9.41
C ILE A 913 -35.63 -34.39 9.36
N LEU A 914 -35.78 -33.73 8.22
CA LEU A 914 -35.40 -32.34 8.02
C LEU A 914 -36.65 -31.47 8.18
N ASN A 915 -36.65 -30.56 9.15
CA ASN A 915 -37.76 -29.63 9.39
C ASN A 915 -37.49 -28.29 8.72
N PHE A 916 -38.57 -27.57 8.43
CA PHE A 916 -38.56 -26.23 7.87
C PHE A 916 -39.14 -25.24 8.89
N SER A 917 -38.60 -24.03 8.98
CA SER A 917 -39.11 -22.97 9.87
C SER A 917 -40.55 -22.53 9.53
N GLU A 918 -41.00 -22.76 8.29
CA GLU A 918 -42.35 -22.51 7.83
C GLU A 918 -42.79 -23.60 6.84
N GLU A 919 -44.05 -23.55 6.42
CA GLU A 919 -44.63 -24.59 5.55
C GLU A 919 -44.29 -24.34 4.07
N VAL A 920 -43.78 -25.37 3.39
CA VAL A 920 -43.32 -25.27 2.00
C VAL A 920 -44.31 -25.91 1.03
N SER A 921 -44.43 -25.31 -0.16
CA SER A 921 -45.28 -25.74 -1.26
C SER A 921 -44.62 -26.79 -2.16
N SER A 922 -43.28 -26.82 -2.23
CA SER A 922 -42.53 -27.86 -2.95
C SER A 922 -41.13 -28.08 -2.37
N ILE A 923 -40.65 -29.31 -2.46
CA ILE A 923 -39.30 -29.72 -2.06
C ILE A 923 -38.68 -30.57 -3.16
N LYS A 924 -37.45 -30.24 -3.55
CA LYS A 924 -36.61 -30.99 -4.48
C LYS A 924 -35.22 -31.17 -3.85
N ILE A 925 -34.79 -32.40 -3.67
CA ILE A 925 -33.44 -32.74 -3.22
C ILE A 925 -32.71 -33.36 -4.40
N SER A 926 -31.54 -32.82 -4.73
CA SER A 926 -30.63 -33.32 -5.76
C SER A 926 -29.31 -33.76 -5.14
N ASP A 927 -28.63 -34.72 -5.78
CA ASP A 927 -27.22 -34.97 -5.51
C ASP A 927 -26.35 -33.80 -6.02
N ILE A 928 -25.05 -33.83 -5.72
CA ILE A 928 -24.11 -32.76 -6.10
C ILE A 928 -23.94 -32.61 -7.62
N SER A 929 -24.34 -33.59 -8.44
CA SER A 929 -24.37 -33.49 -9.90
C SER A 929 -25.70 -32.96 -10.44
N GLY A 930 -26.61 -32.53 -9.57
CA GLY A 930 -27.88 -31.89 -9.90
C GLY A 930 -29.02 -32.85 -10.20
N ARG A 931 -28.79 -34.17 -10.18
CA ARG A 931 -29.82 -35.18 -10.42
C ARG A 931 -30.75 -35.26 -9.20
N THR A 932 -32.06 -35.17 -9.46
CA THR A 932 -33.08 -35.20 -8.40
C THR A 932 -33.12 -36.58 -7.75
N VAL A 933 -32.85 -36.66 -6.46
CA VAL A 933 -32.87 -37.89 -5.66
C VAL A 933 -34.13 -38.02 -4.82
N LYS A 934 -34.80 -36.91 -4.50
CA LYS A 934 -36.10 -36.92 -3.80
C LYS A 934 -36.93 -35.70 -4.16
N GLN A 935 -38.23 -35.89 -4.33
CA GLN A 935 -39.17 -34.80 -4.53
C GLN A 935 -40.41 -35.06 -3.68
N ALA A 936 -40.92 -34.02 -3.02
CA ALA A 936 -42.14 -34.09 -2.24
C ALA A 936 -43.05 -32.90 -2.62
N PRO A 937 -44.22 -33.18 -3.20
CA PRO A 937 -45.29 -32.21 -3.34
C PRO A 937 -46.26 -32.30 -2.15
N ALA A 938 -46.99 -31.21 -1.92
CA ALA A 938 -47.92 -30.95 -0.82
C ALA A 938 -47.30 -30.24 0.39
N SER A 939 -48.05 -29.25 0.85
CA SER A 939 -47.82 -28.40 2.02
C SER A 939 -47.21 -29.17 3.19
N ALA A 940 -45.92 -28.99 3.45
CA ALA A 940 -45.20 -29.75 4.47
C ALA A 940 -44.29 -28.85 5.31
N LYS A 941 -44.19 -29.12 6.62
CA LYS A 941 -43.22 -28.50 7.53
C LYS A 941 -41.97 -29.35 7.76
N SER A 942 -41.91 -30.54 7.17
CA SER A 942 -40.77 -31.44 7.27
C SER A 942 -40.70 -32.41 6.10
N VAL A 943 -39.51 -32.94 5.81
CA VAL A 943 -39.29 -34.02 4.86
C VAL A 943 -38.48 -35.14 5.51
N ASN A 944 -38.96 -36.38 5.36
CA ASN A 944 -38.21 -37.56 5.78
C ASN A 944 -37.10 -37.83 4.76
N VAL A 945 -35.86 -37.87 5.22
CA VAL A 945 -34.63 -38.10 4.44
C VAL A 945 -33.87 -39.34 4.90
N ALA A 946 -34.45 -40.18 5.75
CA ALA A 946 -33.84 -41.41 6.25
C ALA A 946 -33.40 -42.37 5.12
N THR A 947 -34.06 -42.30 3.97
CA THR A 947 -33.76 -43.11 2.78
C THR A 947 -32.59 -42.60 1.95
N LEU A 948 -32.03 -41.42 2.25
CA LEU A 948 -30.85 -40.89 1.57
C LEU A 948 -29.59 -41.50 2.20
N GLU A 949 -28.60 -41.83 1.38
CA GLU A 949 -27.29 -42.27 1.86
C GLU A 949 -26.55 -41.13 2.57
N LYS A 950 -25.57 -41.46 3.42
CA LYS A 950 -24.75 -40.45 4.09
C LYS A 950 -24.00 -39.61 3.06
N GLY A 951 -24.09 -38.29 3.13
CA GLY A 951 -23.47 -37.43 2.13
C GLY A 951 -23.99 -36.00 2.07
N THR A 952 -23.48 -35.24 1.10
CA THR A 952 -23.92 -33.87 0.81
C THR A 952 -24.90 -33.85 -0.35
N TYR A 953 -26.00 -33.15 -0.19
CA TYR A 953 -27.05 -32.94 -1.18
C TYR A 953 -27.35 -31.45 -1.36
N ILE A 954 -28.04 -31.10 -2.44
CA ILE A 954 -28.62 -29.77 -2.68
C ILE A 954 -30.12 -29.88 -2.48
N ILE A 955 -30.70 -29.09 -1.59
CA ILE A 955 -32.15 -29.00 -1.40
C ILE A 955 -32.66 -27.67 -1.89
N THR A 956 -33.63 -27.71 -2.80
CA THR A 956 -34.42 -26.59 -3.26
C THR A 956 -35.83 -26.68 -2.68
N ALA A 957 -36.24 -25.69 -1.90
CA ALA A 957 -37.55 -25.66 -1.26
C ALA A 957 -38.26 -24.34 -1.54
N THR A 958 -39.54 -24.39 -1.89
CA THR A 958 -40.36 -23.20 -2.17
C THR A 958 -41.41 -23.03 -1.10
N THR A 959 -41.48 -21.85 -0.49
CA THR A 959 -42.51 -21.48 0.50
C THR A 959 -43.89 -21.36 -0.15
N LYS A 960 -44.95 -21.27 0.66
CA LYS A 960 -46.30 -20.94 0.15
C LYS A 960 -46.38 -19.56 -0.52
N ALA A 961 -45.53 -18.63 -0.09
CA ALA A 961 -45.42 -17.29 -0.67
C ALA A 961 -44.65 -17.25 -2.01
N GLY A 962 -44.18 -18.41 -2.50
CA GLY A 962 -43.46 -18.51 -3.77
C GLY A 962 -41.95 -18.23 -3.69
N ASN A 963 -41.42 -17.99 -2.50
CA ASN A 963 -39.97 -17.83 -2.30
C ASN A 963 -39.29 -19.20 -2.36
N THR A 964 -38.39 -19.39 -3.32
CA THR A 964 -37.57 -20.59 -3.44
C THR A 964 -36.19 -20.36 -2.83
N ILE A 965 -35.75 -21.26 -1.95
CA ILE A 965 -34.38 -21.31 -1.45
C ILE A 965 -33.68 -22.55 -1.99
N THR A 966 -32.36 -22.45 -2.15
CA THR A 966 -31.49 -23.60 -2.42
C THR A 966 -30.38 -23.61 -1.36
N LYS A 967 -30.27 -24.69 -0.59
CA LYS A 967 -29.24 -24.85 0.46
C LYS A 967 -28.54 -26.20 0.37
N LYS A 968 -27.33 -26.27 0.94
CA LYS A 968 -26.59 -27.52 1.16
C LYS A 968 -27.26 -28.31 2.29
N LEU A 969 -27.54 -29.58 2.06
CA LEU A 969 -28.05 -30.53 3.04
C LEU A 969 -26.96 -31.57 3.34
N VAL A 970 -26.64 -31.79 4.61
CA VAL A 970 -25.68 -32.82 5.06
C VAL A 970 -26.48 -33.95 5.71
N LYS A 971 -26.46 -35.15 5.14
CA LYS A 971 -27.08 -36.36 5.66
C LYS A 971 -26.06 -37.17 6.47
N GLU A 972 -26.33 -37.40 7.75
CA GLU A 972 -25.49 -38.20 8.67
C GLU A 972 -25.68 -39.69 8.57
#